data_AF-A0A1B7WVB2-F1
#
_entry.id   AF-A0A1B7WVB2-F1
#
_cell.length_a   1.000
_cell.length_b   1.000
_cell.length_c   1.000
_cell.angle_alpha   90.00
_cell.angle_beta   90.00
_cell.angle_gamma   90.00
#
_symmetry.space_group_name_H-M   'P 1'
#
loop_
_entity.id
_entity.type
_entity.pdbx_description
1 polymer ?
#
loop_
_entity_poly.entity_id
_entity_poly.type
_entity_poly.pdbx_seq_one_letter_code
_entity_poly.pdbx_strand_id
1 'polypeptide(L)'
;MISLNKLKDIVNRIFLRQQTEDDLVFLQNYSAISGNKNVSQQGNDNINIGQARDVSFNITQHLTPENIQELISLASNSILSSQDDIALSISVSNDFTEDALIRNIPFDNQERTLNYQIDEIEQQLEIIPQMEYLSKLANNIPICDLGLVLDVPPYFKWQFPNLDLRIVNNTNKTIYITDIFLEVEKSVLDPYPVLVIPGEEVNVLHFLIVNDGWGEVQNASVKFNLVPWGHPISFTEPYKHKIHIGNFLYQYNVDVSDALRKSGVNIEAFGTQNLDEIANGYINACFPGMPFVENSLNGDIDINNYSEDWLKDGAKRFLMMLEALGEFKNGVNIKRNLYSAIAYGEISFTGTTHEQKLKASIVKFFAEVPLLIFGQYGDGYYSSFQYSAKLDIDRENYKVLVQSLGSSVSQFIKTGEIDRFNIRVGALKSSLHNFILKLIYNNGQFLLSPPISLKIFVPRSEANGAISLDTLRLEQGQNLAEQGDLDGAILKFQEALRLNSSLNFDPRAKASQIVSSSLVYKARHLVRDYGKVDEALAAFTEAEHLCPSLQISAQSWSALCWHGSLHGYAGKVLYAGDKAVEIDPECSHSRDSRGLARALTGNILGAIEDFQAHIQWIDNTLDKNVENNEPLSEGRRTFLMEVKLRRQNWIQ
;
A
#
# COMPACT_ATOMS: atom_id res chain seq x y z
N MET A 1 -36.97 47.83 -41.09
CA MET A 1 -35.58 47.46 -41.39
C MET A 1 -34.73 47.71 -40.17
N ILE A 2 -34.39 46.65 -39.45
CA ILE A 2 -33.50 46.72 -38.29
C ILE A 2 -32.07 46.64 -38.82
N SER A 3 -31.20 47.53 -38.35
CA SER A 3 -29.79 47.55 -38.76
C SER A 3 -29.10 46.24 -38.35
N LEU A 4 -28.62 45.48 -39.34
CA LEU A 4 -27.88 44.22 -39.19
C LEU A 4 -26.73 44.35 -38.18
N ASN A 5 -26.14 45.55 -38.06
CA ASN A 5 -25.05 45.83 -37.13
C ASN A 5 -25.50 45.73 -35.66
N LYS A 6 -26.73 46.14 -35.34
CA LYS A 6 -27.25 46.05 -33.96
C LYS A 6 -27.46 44.60 -33.53
N LEU A 7 -27.85 43.72 -34.48
CA LEU A 7 -28.04 42.30 -34.22
C LEU A 7 -26.68 41.57 -34.07
N LYS A 8 -25.67 41.97 -34.86
CA LYS A 8 -24.28 41.48 -34.74
C LYS A 8 -23.69 41.81 -33.36
N ASP A 9 -23.87 43.04 -32.89
CA ASP A 9 -23.33 43.47 -31.58
C ASP A 9 -23.98 42.73 -30.40
N ILE A 10 -25.28 42.44 -30.48
CA ILE A 10 -26.01 41.70 -29.45
C ILE A 10 -25.54 40.24 -29.37
N VAL A 11 -25.40 39.58 -30.52
CA VAL A 11 -24.93 38.18 -30.58
C VAL A 11 -23.52 38.05 -30.02
N ASN A 12 -22.62 38.98 -30.35
CA ASN A 12 -21.27 39.00 -29.78
C ASN A 12 -21.28 39.18 -28.26
N ARG A 13 -22.13 40.07 -27.71
CA ARG A 13 -22.24 40.26 -26.26
C ARG A 13 -22.80 39.03 -25.54
N ILE A 14 -23.78 38.35 -26.12
CA ILE A 14 -24.34 37.10 -25.57
C ILE A 14 -23.28 36.00 -25.53
N PHE A 15 -22.48 35.88 -26.59
CA PHE A 15 -21.43 34.85 -26.67
C PHE A 15 -20.31 35.08 -25.63
N LEU A 16 -20.00 36.33 -25.32
CA LEU A 16 -19.04 36.73 -24.30
C LEU A 16 -19.62 36.78 -22.87
N ARG A 17 -20.90 36.43 -22.68
CA ARG A 17 -21.65 36.53 -21.39
C ARG A 17 -21.72 37.95 -20.81
N GLN A 18 -21.78 38.96 -21.68
CA GLN A 18 -21.87 40.40 -21.32
C GLN A 18 -23.18 41.05 -21.79
N GLN A 19 -24.24 40.26 -21.92
CA GLN A 19 -25.54 40.73 -22.38
C GLN A 19 -26.22 41.66 -21.36
N THR A 20 -26.97 42.64 -21.88
CA THR A 20 -27.76 43.59 -21.08
C THR A 20 -29.25 43.24 -21.08
N GLU A 21 -30.03 43.76 -20.12
CA GLU A 21 -31.50 43.59 -20.14
C GLU A 21 -32.13 44.15 -21.42
N ASP A 22 -31.59 45.25 -21.96
CA ASP A 22 -32.04 45.83 -23.23
C ASP A 22 -31.82 44.87 -24.42
N ASP A 23 -30.77 44.05 -24.39
CA ASP A 23 -30.49 43.04 -25.40
C ASP A 23 -31.55 41.92 -25.36
N LEU A 24 -31.99 41.53 -24.15
CA LEU A 24 -33.04 40.53 -23.96
C LEU A 24 -34.42 41.05 -24.37
N VAL A 25 -34.76 42.29 -24.03
CA VAL A 25 -36.01 42.95 -24.44
C VAL A 25 -36.05 43.14 -25.96
N PHE A 26 -34.92 43.46 -26.59
CA PHE A 26 -34.82 43.56 -28.05
C PHE A 26 -35.10 42.22 -28.73
N LEU A 27 -34.55 41.11 -28.22
CA LEU A 27 -34.75 39.77 -28.77
C LEU A 27 -36.19 39.26 -28.55
N GLN A 28 -36.80 39.56 -27.40
CA GLN A 28 -38.20 39.23 -27.13
C GLN A 28 -39.14 39.94 -28.11
N ASN A 29 -38.93 41.24 -28.36
CA ASN A 29 -39.71 41.99 -29.33
C ASN A 29 -39.47 41.52 -30.78
N TYR A 30 -38.27 41.05 -31.11
CA TYR A 30 -37.96 40.48 -32.42
C TYR A 30 -38.66 39.13 -32.65
N SER A 31 -38.73 38.28 -31.60
CA SER A 31 -39.44 36.99 -31.64
C SER A 31 -40.95 37.13 -31.90
N ALA A 32 -41.55 38.23 -31.44
CA ALA A 32 -42.97 38.54 -31.64
C ALA A 32 -43.31 38.91 -33.10
N ILE A 33 -42.34 39.40 -33.87
CA ILE A 33 -42.50 39.78 -35.28
C ILE A 33 -42.26 38.58 -36.22
N SER A 34 -41.44 37.61 -35.82
CA SER A 34 -41.24 36.34 -36.55
C SER A 34 -42.26 35.25 -36.17
N GLY A 35 -43.25 35.60 -35.35
CA GLY A 35 -44.43 34.78 -35.03
C GLY A 35 -44.22 33.61 -34.06
N ASN A 36 -43.04 33.45 -33.46
CA ASN A 36 -42.69 32.23 -32.72
C ASN A 36 -43.27 32.24 -31.29
N LYS A 37 -44.53 31.81 -31.15
CA LYS A 37 -45.20 31.62 -29.86
C LYS A 37 -44.65 30.40 -29.12
N ASN A 38 -43.53 30.55 -28.41
CA ASN A 38 -43.13 29.66 -27.30
C ASN A 38 -42.25 30.40 -26.29
N VAL A 39 -42.75 31.51 -25.75
CA VAL A 39 -42.25 32.10 -24.51
C VAL A 39 -43.46 32.41 -23.65
N SER A 40 -43.78 31.53 -22.69
CA SER A 40 -44.73 31.84 -21.62
C SER A 40 -43.97 31.94 -20.30
N GLN A 41 -44.04 33.12 -19.67
CA GLN A 41 -43.65 33.33 -18.28
C GLN A 41 -44.60 32.58 -17.34
N GLN A 42 -44.05 31.79 -16.42
CA GLN A 42 -44.67 31.63 -15.09
C GLN A 42 -43.58 31.61 -14.01
N GLY A 43 -43.64 32.62 -13.14
CA GLY A 43 -43.17 32.58 -11.75
C GLY A 43 -41.68 32.87 -11.55
N ASN A 44 -41.39 33.93 -10.80
CA ASN A 44 -40.05 34.35 -10.39
C ASN A 44 -39.22 33.21 -9.79
N ASP A 45 -38.14 32.85 -10.47
CA ASP A 45 -36.75 32.79 -9.98
C ASP A 45 -35.95 31.89 -10.94
N ASN A 46 -34.91 32.45 -11.56
CA ASN A 46 -33.89 31.73 -12.35
C ASN A 46 -34.41 30.74 -13.42
N ILE A 47 -34.57 31.21 -14.67
CA ILE A 47 -34.74 30.29 -15.82
C ILE A 47 -33.43 29.54 -16.05
N ASN A 48 -33.45 28.31 -15.57
CA ASN A 48 -32.44 27.28 -15.68
C ASN A 48 -32.40 26.77 -17.14
N ILE A 49 -31.36 27.11 -17.92
CA ILE A 49 -31.18 26.63 -19.30
C ILE A 49 -30.51 25.24 -19.29
N GLY A 50 -31.04 24.35 -18.45
CA GLY A 50 -30.60 22.95 -18.36
C GLY A 50 -31.25 22.02 -19.39
N GLN A 51 -32.29 22.45 -20.09
CA GLN A 51 -33.03 21.60 -21.03
C GLN A 51 -33.63 22.40 -22.21
N ALA A 52 -32.78 22.95 -23.08
CA ALA A 52 -33.21 23.47 -24.38
C ALA A 52 -32.05 23.45 -25.40
N ARG A 53 -31.74 22.28 -25.96
CA ARG A 53 -30.87 22.16 -27.15
C ARG A 53 -31.61 22.50 -28.46
N ASP A 54 -32.90 22.86 -28.41
CA ASP A 54 -33.72 23.14 -29.59
C ASP A 54 -34.44 24.50 -29.52
N VAL A 55 -33.67 25.59 -29.51
CA VAL A 55 -34.19 26.89 -30.00
C VAL A 55 -33.63 27.13 -31.40
N SER A 56 -34.32 26.58 -32.39
CA SER A 56 -34.05 26.86 -33.80
C SER A 56 -34.60 28.25 -34.14
N PHE A 57 -33.71 29.25 -34.20
CA PHE A 57 -34.06 30.55 -34.78
C PHE A 57 -34.16 30.40 -36.29
N ASN A 58 -35.40 30.34 -36.80
CA ASN A 58 -35.67 30.33 -38.24
C ASN A 58 -35.55 31.78 -38.79
N ILE A 59 -34.32 32.27 -38.94
CA ILE A 59 -34.02 33.62 -39.48
C ILE A 59 -34.03 33.61 -41.03
N THR A 60 -34.38 32.49 -41.65
CA THR A 60 -34.23 32.22 -43.08
C THR A 60 -35.20 32.96 -44.01
N GLN A 61 -36.19 33.70 -43.49
CA GLN A 61 -37.18 34.36 -44.36
C GLN A 61 -36.83 35.79 -44.81
N HIS A 62 -35.79 36.43 -44.26
CA HIS A 62 -35.47 37.84 -44.58
C HIS A 62 -33.97 38.16 -44.79
N LEU A 63 -33.11 37.15 -44.99
CA LEU A 63 -31.69 37.34 -45.27
C LEU A 63 -31.35 36.75 -46.64
N THR A 64 -30.59 37.49 -47.45
CA THR A 64 -30.08 36.99 -48.73
C THR A 64 -29.04 35.87 -48.50
N PRO A 65 -28.89 34.90 -49.42
CA PRO A 65 -27.92 33.80 -49.28
C PRO A 65 -26.48 34.28 -49.05
N GLU A 66 -26.11 35.43 -49.61
CA GLU A 66 -24.80 36.07 -49.40
C GLU A 66 -24.62 36.56 -47.96
N ASN A 67 -25.65 37.14 -47.34
CA ASN A 67 -25.60 37.60 -45.94
C ASN A 67 -25.56 36.43 -44.95
N ILE A 68 -26.14 35.28 -45.32
CA ILE A 68 -26.07 34.03 -44.54
C ILE A 68 -24.65 33.45 -44.62
N GLN A 69 -24.05 33.41 -45.81
CA GLN A 69 -22.66 32.98 -46.00
C GLN A 69 -21.66 33.90 -45.28
N GLU A 70 -21.90 35.21 -45.26
CA GLU A 70 -21.05 36.18 -44.55
C GLU A 70 -21.19 36.07 -43.02
N LEU A 71 -22.40 35.79 -42.50
CA LEU A 71 -22.61 35.51 -41.07
C LEU A 71 -22.01 34.17 -40.63
N ILE A 72 -22.10 33.13 -41.48
CA ILE A 72 -21.43 31.84 -41.24
C ILE A 72 -19.90 32.05 -41.27
N SER A 73 -19.38 32.77 -42.26
CA SER A 73 -17.96 33.14 -42.37
C SER A 73 -17.44 33.93 -41.15
N LEU A 74 -18.23 34.89 -40.64
CA LEU A 74 -17.84 35.67 -39.46
C LEU A 74 -17.93 34.88 -38.15
N ALA A 75 -18.90 33.96 -38.02
CA ALA A 75 -18.95 33.00 -36.91
C ALA A 75 -17.81 31.98 -36.98
N SER A 76 -17.41 31.56 -38.18
CA SER A 76 -16.28 30.65 -38.41
C SER A 76 -14.91 31.34 -38.26
N ASN A 77 -14.80 32.65 -38.52
CA ASN A 77 -13.53 33.39 -38.43
C ASN A 77 -13.30 34.08 -37.06
N SER A 78 -14.24 34.00 -36.11
CA SER A 78 -14.11 34.58 -34.76
C SER A 78 -14.10 33.56 -33.62
N ILE A 79 -14.11 32.26 -33.92
CA ILE A 79 -13.88 31.18 -32.95
C ILE A 79 -12.56 30.48 -33.30
N LEU A 80 -11.47 30.95 -32.65
CA LEU A 80 -10.24 30.25 -32.24
C LEU A 80 -9.44 29.40 -33.27
N SER A 81 -8.12 29.53 -33.22
CA SER A 81 -7.20 28.91 -34.18
C SER A 81 -7.09 27.37 -34.04
N SER A 82 -7.97 26.66 -34.73
CA SER A 82 -7.86 25.23 -35.08
C SER A 82 -7.62 24.27 -33.92
N GLN A 83 -8.52 24.27 -32.93
CA GLN A 83 -8.70 23.19 -31.95
C GLN A 83 -10.21 22.99 -31.66
N ASP A 84 -10.76 21.78 -31.64
CA ASP A 84 -10.16 20.50 -32.06
C ASP A 84 -11.23 19.53 -32.59
N ASP A 85 -10.87 18.72 -33.59
CA ASP A 85 -11.74 17.71 -34.21
C ASP A 85 -11.80 16.39 -33.41
N ILE A 86 -11.03 16.29 -32.33
CA ILE A 86 -10.98 15.15 -31.42
C ILE A 86 -11.11 15.68 -29.99
N ALA A 87 -12.14 15.24 -29.25
CA ALA A 87 -12.34 15.65 -27.87
C ALA A 87 -12.03 14.50 -26.90
N LEU A 88 -11.28 14.77 -25.84
CA LEU A 88 -11.00 13.85 -24.74
C LEU A 88 -11.61 14.39 -23.45
N SER A 89 -12.39 13.56 -22.78
CA SER A 89 -12.89 13.80 -21.43
C SER A 89 -12.41 12.69 -20.51
N ILE A 90 -12.03 13.06 -19.29
CA ILE A 90 -11.57 12.14 -18.25
C ILE A 90 -12.51 12.27 -17.05
N SER A 91 -12.95 11.13 -16.53
CA SER A 91 -13.68 11.03 -15.27
C SER A 91 -13.13 9.85 -14.46
N VAL A 92 -13.67 9.60 -13.26
CA VAL A 92 -13.27 8.45 -12.45
C VAL A 92 -14.47 7.54 -12.23
N SER A 93 -14.29 6.24 -12.47
CA SER A 93 -15.29 5.21 -12.14
C SER A 93 -14.96 4.62 -10.77
N ASN A 94 -15.97 4.57 -9.91
CA ASN A 94 -15.93 3.91 -8.60
C ASN A 94 -16.67 2.56 -8.61
N ASP A 95 -16.92 2.02 -9.81
CA ASP A 95 -17.58 0.73 -9.95
C ASP A 95 -16.61 -0.36 -9.48
N PHE A 96 -16.93 -0.99 -8.35
CA PHE A 96 -16.17 -2.12 -7.85
C PHE A 96 -16.47 -3.34 -8.74
N THR A 97 -15.48 -3.79 -9.49
CA THR A 97 -15.54 -5.03 -10.26
C THR A 97 -15.46 -6.27 -9.35
N GLU A 98 -15.86 -7.43 -9.86
CA GLU A 98 -15.59 -8.76 -9.26
C GLU A 98 -14.06 -9.03 -9.04
N ASP A 99 -13.20 -8.22 -9.67
CA ASP A 99 -11.74 -8.24 -9.66
C ASP A 99 -11.09 -7.88 -8.30
N ALA A 100 -11.89 -7.50 -7.29
CA ALA A 100 -11.40 -7.05 -6.00
C ALA A 100 -11.50 -8.15 -4.95
N LEU A 101 -10.44 -8.34 -4.14
CA LEU A 101 -10.43 -9.25 -2.98
C LEU A 101 -11.35 -8.71 -1.87
N ILE A 102 -12.67 -8.76 -2.10
CA ILE A 102 -13.67 -8.47 -1.10
C ILE A 102 -13.79 -9.72 -0.23
N ARG A 103 -12.76 -9.98 0.59
CA ARG A 103 -12.94 -10.80 1.79
C ARG A 103 -13.85 -10.03 2.75
N ASN A 104 -15.11 -10.44 2.79
CA ASN A 104 -16.08 -10.28 3.88
C ASN A 104 -16.23 -8.91 4.60
N ILE A 105 -15.94 -7.76 3.99
CA ILE A 105 -16.47 -6.49 4.51
C ILE A 105 -17.96 -6.43 4.14
N PRO A 106 -18.91 -6.33 5.09
CA PRO A 106 -20.34 -6.23 4.78
C PRO A 106 -20.56 -5.10 3.75
N PHE A 107 -21.14 -5.44 2.60
CA PHE A 107 -20.84 -4.80 1.30
C PHE A 107 -21.10 -3.29 1.17
N ASP A 108 -21.88 -2.73 2.11
CA ASP A 108 -22.53 -1.42 2.08
C ASP A 108 -22.06 -0.45 3.18
N ASN A 109 -20.98 -0.76 3.93
CA ASN A 109 -20.44 0.23 4.88
C ASN A 109 -19.73 1.37 4.13
N GLN A 110 -20.51 2.42 3.80
CA GLN A 110 -20.05 3.64 3.14
C GLN A 110 -18.87 4.30 3.88
N GLU A 111 -18.76 4.10 5.20
CA GLU A 111 -17.68 4.71 5.96
C GLU A 111 -16.30 4.21 5.56
N ARG A 112 -16.21 2.94 5.17
CA ARG A 112 -14.95 2.21 4.90
C ARG A 112 -14.73 1.87 3.43
N THR A 113 -15.53 2.49 2.56
CA THR A 113 -15.42 2.28 1.11
C THR A 113 -14.65 3.45 0.50
N LEU A 114 -13.49 3.16 -0.08
CA LEU A 114 -12.70 4.15 -0.79
C LEU A 114 -13.28 4.39 -2.18
N ASN A 115 -13.72 5.61 -2.41
CA ASN A 115 -14.04 6.14 -3.73
C ASN A 115 -13.02 7.21 -4.11
N TYR A 116 -13.03 7.61 -5.37
CA TYR A 116 -12.27 8.74 -5.87
C TYR A 116 -13.22 9.76 -6.47
N GLN A 117 -12.98 11.03 -6.14
CA GLN A 117 -13.67 12.17 -6.73
C GLN A 117 -12.69 12.91 -7.63
N ILE A 118 -13.22 13.47 -8.72
CA ILE A 118 -12.49 14.35 -9.62
C ILE A 118 -13.11 15.74 -9.57
N ASP A 119 -12.28 16.74 -9.33
CA ASP A 119 -12.63 18.15 -9.38
C ASP A 119 -11.77 18.86 -10.44
N GLU A 120 -12.31 19.90 -11.08
CA GLU A 120 -11.56 20.73 -12.02
C GLU A 120 -11.27 22.09 -11.38
N ILE A 121 -10.00 22.36 -11.12
CA ILE A 121 -9.52 23.58 -10.46
C ILE A 121 -8.47 24.22 -11.37
N GLU A 122 -8.71 25.46 -11.80
CA GLU A 122 -7.74 26.23 -12.62
C GLU A 122 -7.21 25.47 -13.86
N GLN A 123 -8.08 24.74 -14.57
CA GLN A 123 -7.74 23.92 -15.76
C GLN A 123 -6.86 22.70 -15.46
N GLN A 124 -6.73 22.31 -14.19
CA GLN A 124 -6.13 21.07 -13.74
C GLN A 124 -7.22 20.15 -13.18
N LEU A 125 -7.09 18.85 -13.45
CA LEU A 125 -7.94 17.83 -12.85
C LEU A 125 -7.30 17.35 -11.55
N GLU A 126 -8.00 17.50 -10.43
CA GLU A 126 -7.59 16.98 -9.13
C GLU A 126 -8.41 15.72 -8.81
N ILE A 127 -7.73 14.59 -8.62
CA ILE A 127 -8.34 13.32 -8.28
C ILE A 127 -7.92 12.95 -6.85
N ILE A 128 -8.90 12.91 -5.96
CA ILE A 128 -8.67 12.73 -4.51
C ILE A 128 -9.43 11.52 -3.95
N PRO A 129 -8.83 10.79 -2.99
CA PRO A 129 -9.50 9.71 -2.30
C PRO A 129 -10.59 10.25 -1.38
N GLN A 130 -11.77 9.66 -1.43
CA GLN A 130 -12.94 9.97 -0.63
C GLN A 130 -13.37 8.73 0.15
N MET A 131 -13.27 8.81 1.48
CA MET A 131 -13.72 7.77 2.40
C MET A 131 -14.11 8.45 3.72
N GLU A 132 -15.32 8.21 4.22
CA GLU A 132 -15.82 8.88 5.44
C GLU A 132 -14.87 8.65 6.62
N TYR A 133 -14.27 7.46 6.73
CA TYR A 133 -13.28 7.14 7.75
C TYR A 133 -12.07 8.09 7.74
N LEU A 134 -11.51 8.37 6.56
CA LEU A 134 -10.40 9.32 6.42
C LEU A 134 -10.84 10.74 6.77
N SER A 135 -12.06 11.11 6.39
CA SER A 135 -12.66 12.40 6.75
C SER A 135 -12.86 12.53 8.26
N LYS A 136 -13.29 11.46 8.95
CA LYS A 136 -13.43 11.46 10.42
C LYS A 136 -12.09 11.63 11.10
N LEU A 137 -11.07 10.87 10.67
CA LEU A 137 -9.70 11.00 11.15
C LEU A 137 -9.16 12.42 10.96
N ALA A 138 -9.36 13.02 9.79
CA ALA A 138 -8.86 14.36 9.48
C ALA A 138 -9.54 15.47 10.29
N ASN A 139 -10.81 15.28 10.67
CA ASN A 139 -11.63 16.27 11.36
C ASN A 139 -11.77 16.00 12.87
N ASN A 140 -10.97 15.08 13.42
CA ASN A 140 -11.02 14.66 14.83
C ASN A 140 -12.41 14.18 15.28
N ILE A 141 -13.20 13.64 14.36
CA ILE A 141 -14.49 13.02 14.63
C ILE A 141 -14.20 11.59 15.13
N PRO A 142 -14.91 11.10 16.17
CA PRO A 142 -14.70 9.74 16.67
C PRO A 142 -14.79 8.68 15.57
N ILE A 143 -13.75 7.86 15.46
CA ILE A 143 -13.78 6.62 14.67
C ILE A 143 -14.25 5.46 15.53
N CYS A 144 -15.03 4.56 14.93
CA CYS A 144 -15.38 3.27 15.52
C CYS A 144 -14.18 2.32 15.46
N ASP A 145 -14.27 1.22 16.22
CA ASP A 145 -13.55 0.01 15.86
C ASP A 145 -14.16 -0.60 14.58
N LEU A 146 -13.34 -1.37 13.87
CA LEU A 146 -13.77 -2.02 12.63
C LEU A 146 -14.69 -3.23 12.88
N GLY A 147 -14.91 -3.57 14.16
CA GLY A 147 -15.81 -4.60 14.64
C GLY A 147 -15.38 -6.01 14.28
N LEU A 148 -16.29 -6.94 14.53
CA LEU A 148 -16.12 -8.38 14.31
C LEU A 148 -16.08 -8.71 12.80
N VAL A 149 -14.89 -8.62 12.20
CA VAL A 149 -14.56 -9.13 10.85
C VAL A 149 -13.47 -10.20 11.02
N LEU A 150 -13.87 -11.47 10.87
CA LEU A 150 -12.96 -12.60 10.68
C LEU A 150 -12.24 -12.45 9.31
N ASP A 151 -11.06 -13.08 9.09
CA ASP A 151 -10.36 -13.17 7.78
C ASP A 151 -9.41 -12.00 7.28
N VAL A 152 -8.61 -11.32 8.15
CA VAL A 152 -7.29 -10.66 7.79
C VAL A 152 -7.39 -9.34 6.98
N PRO A 153 -6.41 -8.40 7.02
CA PRO A 153 -6.31 -7.29 6.06
C PRO A 153 -6.70 -7.61 4.61
N PRO A 154 -7.25 -6.64 3.85
CA PRO A 154 -7.36 -5.20 4.12
C PRO A 154 -8.50 -4.75 5.04
N TYR A 155 -8.31 -3.63 5.74
CA TYR A 155 -9.31 -3.01 6.62
C TYR A 155 -10.36 -2.14 5.91
N PHE A 156 -10.11 -1.80 4.64
CA PHE A 156 -10.95 -0.94 3.83
C PHE A 156 -11.38 -1.66 2.57
N LYS A 157 -12.61 -1.39 2.11
CA LYS A 157 -13.03 -1.78 0.77
C LYS A 157 -12.46 -0.75 -0.20
N TRP A 158 -11.43 -1.12 -0.94
CA TRP A 158 -10.72 -0.17 -1.80
C TRP A 158 -10.33 -0.80 -3.14
N GLN A 159 -10.04 0.08 -4.11
CA GLN A 159 -9.44 -0.28 -5.38
C GLN A 159 -8.58 0.89 -5.86
N PHE A 160 -7.66 0.64 -6.79
CA PHE A 160 -6.96 1.71 -7.47
C PHE A 160 -7.92 2.58 -8.30
N PRO A 161 -7.64 3.89 -8.44
CA PRO A 161 -8.46 4.80 -9.22
C PRO A 161 -8.55 4.32 -10.67
N ASN A 162 -9.76 4.33 -11.20
CA ASN A 162 -10.05 3.89 -12.56
C ASN A 162 -10.45 5.08 -13.42
N LEU A 163 -9.52 5.55 -14.26
CA LEU A 163 -9.74 6.69 -15.14
C LEU A 163 -10.63 6.27 -16.31
N ASP A 164 -11.83 6.85 -16.40
CA ASP A 164 -12.80 6.64 -17.47
C ASP A 164 -12.58 7.71 -18.55
N LEU A 165 -11.98 7.29 -19.66
CA LEU A 165 -11.67 8.13 -20.81
C LEU A 165 -12.79 8.02 -21.84
N ARG A 166 -13.30 9.17 -22.28
CA ARG A 166 -14.26 9.29 -23.39
C ARG A 166 -13.65 10.10 -24.50
N ILE A 167 -13.61 9.50 -25.70
CA ILE A 167 -13.03 10.13 -26.88
C ILE A 167 -14.11 10.25 -27.95
N VAL A 168 -14.23 11.44 -28.53
CA VAL A 168 -15.12 11.70 -29.67
C VAL A 168 -14.27 11.99 -30.90
N ASN A 169 -14.50 11.25 -31.99
CA ASN A 169 -13.84 11.50 -33.27
C ASN A 169 -14.74 12.29 -34.21
N ASN A 170 -14.58 13.61 -34.30
CA ASN A 170 -15.29 14.44 -35.27
C ASN A 170 -14.49 14.63 -36.58
N THR A 171 -13.31 14.01 -36.69
CA THR A 171 -12.50 14.09 -37.91
C THR A 171 -13.11 13.25 -39.03
N ASN A 172 -12.66 13.47 -40.27
CA ASN A 172 -13.06 12.65 -41.40
C ASN A 172 -12.25 11.35 -41.58
N LYS A 173 -11.42 10.96 -40.60
CA LYS A 173 -10.58 9.76 -40.64
C LYS A 173 -10.78 8.89 -39.40
N THR A 174 -10.65 7.59 -39.57
CA THR A 174 -10.54 6.68 -38.41
C THR A 174 -9.28 7.01 -37.60
N ILE A 175 -9.43 7.08 -36.28
CA ILE A 175 -8.33 7.23 -35.33
C ILE A 175 -7.89 5.85 -34.90
N TYR A 176 -6.59 5.54 -35.04
CA TYR A 176 -5.95 4.37 -34.44
C TYR A 176 -5.07 4.86 -33.29
N ILE A 177 -5.44 4.53 -32.06
CA ILE A 177 -4.64 4.80 -30.87
C ILE A 177 -3.60 3.69 -30.78
N THR A 178 -2.32 4.05 -30.84
CA THR A 178 -1.21 3.09 -30.80
C THR A 178 -0.59 2.97 -29.42
N ASP A 179 -0.53 4.08 -28.68
CA ASP A 179 0.11 4.14 -27.38
C ASP A 179 -0.56 5.19 -26.50
N ILE A 180 -0.53 4.95 -25.19
CA ILE A 180 -0.90 5.96 -24.19
C ILE A 180 0.23 6.02 -23.17
N PHE A 181 0.72 7.22 -22.91
CA PHE A 181 1.72 7.47 -21.89
C PHE A 181 1.15 8.34 -20.78
N LEU A 182 1.51 8.02 -19.54
CA LEU A 182 1.47 8.98 -18.45
C LEU A 182 2.84 9.66 -18.42
N GLU A 183 2.90 10.94 -18.83
CA GLU A 183 4.10 11.76 -18.71
C GLU A 183 4.10 12.37 -17.30
N VAL A 184 4.82 11.73 -16.39
CA VAL A 184 4.82 12.04 -14.97
C VAL A 184 5.89 13.07 -14.68
N GLU A 185 5.46 14.25 -14.24
CA GLU A 185 6.34 15.31 -13.78
C GLU A 185 6.96 14.93 -12.43
N LYS A 186 6.11 14.50 -11.48
CA LYS A 186 6.54 14.26 -10.11
C LYS A 186 5.66 13.24 -9.41
N SER A 187 6.28 12.37 -8.63
CA SER A 187 5.62 11.40 -7.76
C SER A 187 6.28 11.39 -6.38
N VAL A 188 5.49 11.59 -5.33
CA VAL A 188 5.98 11.75 -3.95
C VAL A 188 5.20 10.82 -3.03
N LEU A 189 5.90 10.13 -2.14
CA LEU A 189 5.27 9.37 -1.06
C LEU A 189 4.36 10.26 -0.19
N ASP A 190 3.19 9.74 0.21
CA ASP A 190 2.41 10.29 1.33
C ASP A 190 2.74 9.47 2.60
N PRO A 191 3.65 9.94 3.45
CA PRO A 191 4.06 9.22 4.66
C PRO A 191 3.07 9.43 5.81
N TYR A 192 1.94 10.11 5.62
CA TYR A 192 1.09 10.43 6.75
C TYR A 192 0.50 9.15 7.39
N PRO A 193 0.62 8.96 8.73
CA PRO A 193 0.06 7.80 9.40
C PRO A 193 -1.48 7.78 9.34
N VAL A 194 -2.05 6.59 9.21
CA VAL A 194 -3.51 6.37 9.19
C VAL A 194 -3.83 5.33 10.25
N LEU A 195 -4.35 5.78 11.39
CA LEU A 195 -4.64 4.88 12.50
C LEU A 195 -5.97 4.18 12.31
N VAL A 196 -5.97 2.86 12.50
CA VAL A 196 -7.16 2.01 12.55
C VAL A 196 -7.19 1.20 13.83
N ILE A 197 -8.39 0.87 14.28
CA ILE A 197 -8.61 0.05 15.47
C ILE A 197 -9.38 -1.19 15.03
N PRO A 198 -8.68 -2.31 14.73
CA PRO A 198 -9.37 -3.55 14.40
C PRO A 198 -10.06 -4.09 15.66
N GLY A 199 -11.28 -4.59 15.49
CA GLY A 199 -11.91 -5.41 16.51
C GLY A 199 -11.28 -6.80 16.46
N GLU A 200 -10.62 -7.24 17.53
CA GLU A 200 -9.96 -8.55 17.58
C GLU A 200 -10.62 -9.44 18.62
N GLU A 201 -11.21 -10.56 18.18
CA GLU A 201 -12.00 -11.46 19.03
C GLU A 201 -11.19 -12.10 20.18
N VAL A 202 -9.86 -12.19 20.02
CA VAL A 202 -8.95 -12.98 20.86
C VAL A 202 -7.93 -12.13 21.63
N ASN A 203 -7.99 -10.79 21.52
CA ASN A 203 -7.00 -9.89 22.11
C ASN A 203 -7.42 -9.41 23.51
N VAL A 204 -7.59 -10.38 24.42
CA VAL A 204 -8.15 -10.16 25.76
C VAL A 204 -7.30 -9.15 26.57
N LEU A 205 -7.96 -8.26 27.32
CA LEU A 205 -7.35 -7.17 28.10
C LEU A 205 -6.58 -6.12 27.29
N HIS A 206 -6.65 -6.17 25.96
CA HIS A 206 -5.98 -5.21 25.11
C HIS A 206 -6.92 -4.68 24.02
N PHE A 207 -6.51 -3.61 23.36
CA PHE A 207 -7.02 -3.26 22.05
C PHE A 207 -5.86 -2.86 21.13
N LEU A 208 -5.95 -3.24 19.86
CA LEU A 208 -4.90 -3.00 18.89
C LEU A 208 -5.08 -1.63 18.22
N ILE A 209 -3.99 -0.90 18.03
CA ILE A 209 -3.91 0.26 17.15
C ILE A 209 -3.01 -0.15 15.98
N VAL A 210 -3.52 -0.13 14.76
CA VAL A 210 -2.73 -0.38 13.54
C VAL A 210 -2.54 0.94 12.79
N ASN A 211 -1.37 1.13 12.22
CA ASN A 211 -1.03 2.21 11.32
C ASN A 211 -1.07 1.69 9.88
N ASP A 212 -2.19 1.93 9.22
CA ASP A 212 -2.42 1.58 7.83
C ASP A 212 -1.86 2.64 6.85
N GLY A 213 -1.21 3.69 7.38
CA GLY A 213 -0.47 4.71 6.61
C GLY A 213 1.04 4.40 6.53
N TRP A 214 1.80 5.19 5.78
CA TRP A 214 3.15 4.79 5.34
C TRP A 214 4.33 5.34 6.13
N GLY A 215 4.14 6.35 6.97
CA GLY A 215 5.17 6.86 7.89
C GLY A 215 5.00 6.36 9.31
N GLU A 216 6.00 6.62 10.14
CA GLU A 216 6.02 6.25 11.55
C GLU A 216 5.02 7.11 12.36
N VAL A 217 4.30 6.48 13.27
CA VAL A 217 3.54 7.18 14.30
C VAL A 217 4.51 7.56 15.41
N GLN A 218 4.65 8.86 15.69
CA GLN A 218 5.65 9.37 16.64
C GLN A 218 5.00 9.91 17.91
N ASN A 219 5.65 9.65 19.05
CA ASN A 219 5.28 10.14 20.37
C ASN A 219 3.80 9.88 20.72
N ALA A 220 3.30 8.69 20.37
CA ALA A 220 1.90 8.36 20.59
C ALA A 220 1.57 8.27 22.09
N SER A 221 0.39 8.75 22.46
CA SER A 221 -0.21 8.51 23.78
C SER A 221 -1.71 8.36 23.67
N VAL A 222 -2.27 7.49 24.50
CA VAL A 222 -3.71 7.23 24.56
C VAL A 222 -4.23 7.72 25.89
N LYS A 223 -5.34 8.45 25.85
CA LYS A 223 -6.14 8.77 27.03
C LYS A 223 -7.53 8.18 26.83
N PHE A 224 -8.05 7.46 27.81
CA PHE A 224 -9.33 6.77 27.67
C PHE A 224 -10.07 6.60 28.99
N ASN A 225 -11.38 6.33 28.87
CA ASN A 225 -12.24 5.79 29.91
C ASN A 225 -12.67 4.37 29.51
N LEU A 226 -12.97 3.54 30.51
CA LEU A 226 -13.59 2.24 30.32
C LEU A 226 -15.03 2.30 30.83
N VAL A 227 -15.97 1.83 30.00
CA VAL A 227 -17.38 1.72 30.38
C VAL A 227 -17.93 0.35 29.98
N PRO A 228 -18.95 -0.17 30.69
CA PRO A 228 -19.63 -1.38 30.26
C PRO A 228 -20.30 -1.18 28.90
N TRP A 229 -20.52 -2.28 28.18
CA TRP A 229 -21.27 -2.24 26.93
C TRP A 229 -22.63 -1.55 27.09
N GLY A 230 -23.07 -0.82 26.07
CA GLY A 230 -24.35 -0.10 26.07
C GLY A 230 -24.42 1.16 26.96
N HIS A 231 -23.37 1.47 27.73
CA HIS A 231 -23.34 2.72 28.50
C HIS A 231 -23.15 3.93 27.58
N PRO A 232 -23.79 5.08 27.89
CA PRO A 232 -23.60 6.31 27.11
C PRO A 232 -22.13 6.76 27.11
N ILE A 233 -21.62 7.06 25.91
CA ILE A 233 -20.25 7.57 25.71
C ILE A 233 -20.29 9.10 25.63
N SER A 234 -19.36 9.78 26.31
CA SER A 234 -19.20 11.24 26.22
C SER A 234 -17.73 11.63 26.07
N PHE A 235 -17.43 12.39 25.02
CA PHE A 235 -16.08 12.89 24.72
C PHE A 235 -15.78 14.26 25.36
N THR A 236 -16.64 14.74 26.28
CA THR A 236 -16.47 16.04 26.96
C THR A 236 -15.88 15.90 28.37
N GLU A 237 -15.94 14.71 28.96
CA GLU A 237 -15.43 14.43 30.29
C GLU A 237 -13.93 14.07 30.26
N PRO A 238 -13.18 14.37 31.33
CA PRO A 238 -11.77 14.00 31.40
C PRO A 238 -11.58 12.47 31.39
N TYR A 239 -10.56 12.02 30.66
CA TYR A 239 -10.17 10.61 30.62
C TYR A 239 -9.40 10.21 31.88
N LYS A 240 -9.86 9.15 32.56
CA LYS A 240 -9.31 8.64 33.82
C LYS A 240 -7.99 7.88 33.64
N HIS A 241 -7.75 7.33 32.45
CA HIS A 241 -6.57 6.52 32.16
C HIS A 241 -5.73 7.16 31.08
N LYS A 242 -4.40 7.02 31.20
CA LYS A 242 -3.43 7.49 30.22
C LYS A 242 -2.31 6.46 30.09
N ILE A 243 -1.99 6.11 28.85
CA ILE A 243 -0.89 5.21 28.48
C ILE A 243 0.02 5.94 27.48
N HIS A 244 1.32 5.91 27.74
CA HIS A 244 2.32 6.35 26.77
C HIS A 244 2.69 5.18 25.87
N ILE A 245 2.60 5.38 24.56
CA ILE A 245 2.90 4.35 23.55
C ILE A 245 4.32 4.53 22.99
N GLY A 246 4.75 5.76 22.74
CA GLY A 246 6.02 6.03 22.07
C GLY A 246 5.87 5.92 20.54
N ASN A 247 6.90 5.45 19.85
CA ASN A 247 6.90 5.38 18.39
C ASN A 247 6.52 3.97 17.90
N PHE A 248 5.74 3.89 16.83
CA PHE A 248 5.51 2.63 16.15
C PHE A 248 5.23 2.84 14.66
N LEU A 249 5.71 1.90 13.84
CA LEU A 249 5.52 1.98 12.39
C LEU A 249 4.29 1.23 11.91
N TYR A 250 3.98 0.07 12.52
CA TYR A 250 2.93 -0.84 12.02
C TYR A 250 1.76 -0.95 12.97
N GLN A 251 1.96 -1.39 14.21
CA GLN A 251 0.88 -1.50 15.18
C GLN A 251 1.39 -1.43 16.61
N TYR A 252 0.50 -1.16 17.54
CA TYR A 252 0.76 -1.20 18.97
C TYR A 252 -0.43 -1.81 19.70
N ASN A 253 -0.18 -2.80 20.55
CA ASN A 253 -1.22 -3.46 21.33
C ASN A 253 -1.31 -2.80 22.71
N VAL A 254 -2.41 -2.11 22.99
CA VAL A 254 -2.57 -1.32 24.21
C VAL A 254 -3.11 -2.19 25.33
N ASP A 255 -2.28 -2.48 26.34
CA ASP A 255 -2.70 -3.20 27.56
C ASP A 255 -3.56 -2.31 28.48
N VAL A 256 -4.79 -2.73 28.74
CA VAL A 256 -5.73 -2.03 29.62
C VAL A 256 -5.94 -2.73 30.98
N SER A 257 -5.16 -3.75 31.31
CA SER A 257 -5.27 -4.54 32.55
C SER A 257 -5.27 -3.67 33.80
N ASP A 258 -4.34 -2.72 33.90
CA ASP A 258 -4.26 -1.81 35.05
C ASP A 258 -5.46 -0.85 35.13
N ALA A 259 -6.00 -0.43 33.98
CA ALA A 259 -7.19 0.41 33.93
C ALA A 259 -8.44 -0.37 34.39
N LEU A 260 -8.55 -1.64 34.01
CA LEU A 260 -9.61 -2.56 34.47
C LEU A 260 -9.53 -2.82 35.97
N ARG A 261 -8.33 -3.13 36.52
CA ARG A 261 -8.11 -3.27 37.97
C ARG A 261 -8.56 -2.03 38.74
N LYS A 262 -8.14 -0.85 38.29
CA LYS A 262 -8.51 0.44 38.89
C LYS A 262 -10.01 0.75 38.78
N SER A 263 -10.69 0.14 37.82
CA SER A 263 -12.14 0.24 37.62
C SER A 263 -12.91 -0.85 38.39
N GLY A 264 -12.25 -1.62 39.25
CA GLY A 264 -12.88 -2.61 40.12
C GLY A 264 -13.10 -4.00 39.51
N VAL A 265 -12.57 -4.26 38.30
CA VAL A 265 -12.68 -5.58 37.66
C VAL A 265 -11.65 -6.54 38.26
N ASN A 266 -12.12 -7.68 38.79
CA ASN A 266 -11.25 -8.71 39.35
C ASN A 266 -10.65 -9.60 38.24
N ILE A 267 -9.62 -9.10 37.57
CA ILE A 267 -8.99 -9.82 36.45
C ILE A 267 -8.22 -11.09 36.88
N GLU A 268 -7.87 -11.24 38.15
CA GLU A 268 -7.21 -12.45 38.70
C GLU A 268 -8.18 -13.63 38.81
N ALA A 269 -9.49 -13.38 38.84
CA ALA A 269 -10.52 -14.40 38.80
C ALA A 269 -10.60 -15.14 37.45
N PHE A 270 -9.96 -14.62 36.39
CA PHE A 270 -9.73 -15.34 35.12
C PHE A 270 -8.51 -16.29 35.24
N GLY A 271 -8.52 -17.10 36.29
CA GLY A 271 -7.30 -17.59 36.94
C GLY A 271 -6.63 -18.82 36.32
N THR A 272 -5.59 -18.60 35.50
CA THR A 272 -4.42 -19.51 35.31
C THR A 272 -4.64 -20.92 34.75
N GLN A 273 -5.85 -21.31 34.38
CA GLN A 273 -6.08 -22.49 33.53
C GLN A 273 -6.48 -21.97 32.15
N ASN A 274 -5.57 -22.15 31.19
CA ASN A 274 -5.71 -21.90 29.75
C ASN A 274 -7.07 -21.26 29.38
N LEU A 275 -7.10 -19.94 29.19
CA LEU A 275 -8.25 -19.28 28.54
C LEU A 275 -8.56 -19.96 27.19
N ASP A 276 -7.54 -20.53 26.55
CA ASP A 276 -7.64 -21.40 25.39
C ASP A 276 -8.35 -22.74 25.67
N GLU A 277 -8.25 -23.35 26.85
CA GLU A 277 -8.97 -24.58 27.23
C GLU A 277 -10.41 -24.30 27.63
N ILE A 278 -10.69 -23.12 28.19
CA ILE A 278 -12.06 -22.68 28.46
C ILE A 278 -12.78 -22.37 27.14
N ALA A 279 -12.09 -21.72 26.20
CA ALA A 279 -12.59 -21.52 24.84
C ALA A 279 -12.76 -22.86 24.09
N ASN A 280 -11.74 -23.73 24.10
CA ASN A 280 -11.77 -25.02 23.38
C ASN A 280 -12.68 -26.08 24.02
N GLY A 281 -12.82 -26.08 25.35
CA GLY A 281 -13.68 -27.00 26.10
C GLY A 281 -15.17 -26.73 25.86
N TYR A 282 -15.54 -25.46 25.66
CA TYR A 282 -16.91 -25.07 25.28
C TYR A 282 -17.17 -25.21 23.77
N ILE A 283 -16.17 -24.99 22.91
CA ILE A 283 -16.29 -25.23 21.45
C ILE A 283 -16.69 -26.68 21.16
N ASN A 284 -16.21 -27.65 21.94
CA ASN A 284 -16.60 -29.06 21.80
C ASN A 284 -18.00 -29.40 22.35
N ALA A 285 -18.60 -28.53 23.17
CA ALA A 285 -19.93 -28.72 23.75
C ALA A 285 -21.06 -28.20 22.84
N CYS A 286 -20.74 -27.26 21.94
CA CYS A 286 -21.69 -26.62 21.03
C CYS A 286 -21.78 -27.33 19.67
N PHE A 287 -22.11 -28.62 19.67
CA PHE A 287 -22.75 -29.25 18.52
C PHE A 287 -24.28 -29.01 18.59
N PRO A 288 -25.00 -28.93 17.45
CA PRO A 288 -26.34 -28.37 17.39
C PRO A 288 -27.34 -29.27 18.14
N GLY A 289 -27.88 -28.81 19.26
CA GLY A 289 -28.92 -29.55 19.99
C GLY A 289 -29.35 -29.05 21.37
N MET A 290 -28.70 -28.05 22.01
CA MET A 290 -29.09 -27.62 23.37
C MET A 290 -29.86 -26.29 23.41
N PRO A 291 -30.99 -26.20 24.16
CA PRO A 291 -31.72 -24.96 24.41
C PRO A 291 -31.07 -24.20 25.57
N PHE A 292 -30.09 -23.32 25.30
CA PHE A 292 -29.25 -22.70 26.35
C PHE A 292 -29.11 -21.18 26.14
N VAL A 293 -30.12 -20.40 26.55
CA VAL A 293 -30.05 -18.91 26.55
C VAL A 293 -30.75 -18.29 27.76
N GLU A 294 -32.10 -18.34 27.82
CA GLU A 294 -32.84 -17.28 28.55
C GLU A 294 -32.86 -17.41 30.08
N ASN A 295 -32.76 -18.61 30.65
CA ASN A 295 -32.89 -18.81 32.11
C ASN A 295 -31.57 -18.74 32.91
N SER A 296 -30.41 -18.65 32.26
CA SER A 296 -29.08 -18.72 32.92
C SER A 296 -28.48 -17.36 33.30
N LEU A 297 -29.18 -16.26 33.03
CA LEU A 297 -28.66 -14.89 33.15
C LEU A 297 -28.79 -14.26 34.54
N ASN A 298 -29.60 -14.86 35.42
CA ASN A 298 -29.79 -14.36 36.79
C ASN A 298 -28.88 -15.02 37.82
N GLY A 299 -27.99 -15.93 37.42
CA GLY A 299 -27.16 -16.72 38.35
C GLY A 299 -27.87 -17.95 38.94
N ASP A 300 -29.11 -18.22 38.52
CA ASP A 300 -29.90 -19.39 38.94
C ASP A 300 -29.53 -20.64 38.10
N ILE A 301 -28.24 -20.96 38.01
CA ILE A 301 -27.78 -22.19 37.37
C ILE A 301 -27.70 -23.26 38.46
N ASP A 302 -28.67 -24.19 38.47
CA ASP A 302 -28.58 -25.37 39.33
C ASP A 302 -27.59 -26.37 38.72
N ILE A 303 -26.34 -26.29 39.19
CA ILE A 303 -25.22 -27.14 38.78
C ILE A 303 -25.56 -28.64 38.92
N ASN A 304 -26.51 -29.02 39.78
CA ASN A 304 -26.86 -30.42 40.03
C ASN A 304 -27.74 -31.04 38.93
N ASN A 305 -28.32 -30.23 38.04
CA ASN A 305 -29.13 -30.73 36.92
C ASN A 305 -28.32 -31.31 35.75
N TYR A 306 -27.00 -31.14 35.76
CA TYR A 306 -26.13 -31.71 34.75
C TYR A 306 -25.66 -33.10 35.18
N SER A 307 -25.80 -34.10 34.31
CA SER A 307 -25.36 -35.48 34.61
C SER A 307 -23.85 -35.69 34.44
N GLU A 308 -23.24 -34.95 33.50
CA GLU A 308 -21.83 -35.08 33.13
C GLU A 308 -20.94 -34.11 33.91
N ASP A 309 -19.80 -34.58 34.40
CA ASP A 309 -18.91 -33.79 35.26
C ASP A 309 -18.25 -32.59 34.53
N TRP A 310 -18.01 -32.70 33.22
CA TRP A 310 -17.48 -31.59 32.42
C TRP A 310 -18.52 -30.46 32.21
N LEU A 311 -19.83 -30.80 32.14
CA LEU A 311 -20.92 -29.80 32.10
C LEU A 311 -21.07 -29.09 33.44
N LYS A 312 -20.94 -29.81 34.56
CA LYS A 312 -20.92 -29.21 35.91
C LYS A 312 -19.72 -28.30 36.10
N ASP A 313 -18.55 -28.70 35.61
CA ASP A 313 -17.33 -27.90 35.69
C ASP A 313 -17.44 -26.64 34.83
N GLY A 314 -18.00 -26.74 33.61
CA GLY A 314 -18.33 -25.59 32.76
C GLY A 314 -19.32 -24.62 33.42
N ALA A 315 -20.39 -25.14 34.04
CA ALA A 315 -21.39 -24.33 34.75
C ALA A 315 -20.80 -23.62 35.99
N LYS A 316 -19.94 -24.30 36.77
CA LYS A 316 -19.23 -23.68 37.91
C LYS A 316 -18.27 -22.58 37.47
N ARG A 317 -17.51 -22.81 36.40
CA ARG A 317 -16.60 -21.81 35.81
C ARG A 317 -17.36 -20.58 35.31
N PHE A 318 -18.52 -20.77 34.70
CA PHE A 318 -19.40 -19.68 34.26
C PHE A 318 -19.97 -18.85 35.43
N LEU A 319 -20.36 -19.48 36.55
CA LEU A 319 -20.84 -18.76 37.73
C LEU A 319 -19.74 -17.93 38.43
N MET A 320 -18.54 -18.49 38.58
CA MET A 320 -17.38 -17.75 39.12
C MET A 320 -16.99 -16.55 38.25
N MET A 321 -17.13 -16.69 36.92
CA MET A 321 -16.90 -15.61 35.96
C MET A 321 -17.93 -14.47 36.11
N LEU A 322 -19.22 -14.80 36.31
CA LEU A 322 -20.26 -13.77 36.53
C LEU A 322 -20.05 -12.99 37.83
N GLU A 323 -19.51 -13.63 38.86
CA GLU A 323 -19.13 -12.95 40.11
C GLU A 323 -17.92 -12.01 39.93
N ALA A 324 -16.97 -12.38 39.05
CA ALA A 324 -15.78 -11.58 38.75
C ALA A 324 -16.07 -10.25 38.01
N LEU A 325 -17.19 -10.18 37.27
CA LEU A 325 -17.57 -9.01 36.44
C LEU A 325 -18.22 -7.86 37.22
N GLY A 326 -18.60 -8.05 38.50
CA GLY A 326 -19.00 -6.95 39.39
C GLY A 326 -20.13 -6.05 38.86
N GLU A 327 -19.91 -4.73 38.83
CA GLU A 327 -20.91 -3.73 38.41
C GLU A 327 -21.21 -3.76 36.90
N PHE A 328 -20.34 -4.36 36.06
CA PHE A 328 -20.55 -4.51 34.61
C PHE A 328 -21.70 -5.48 34.27
N LYS A 329 -22.29 -6.14 35.29
CA LYS A 329 -23.35 -7.16 35.20
C LYS A 329 -24.70 -6.65 34.65
N ASN A 330 -25.05 -5.38 34.81
CA ASN A 330 -26.41 -4.87 34.56
C ASN A 330 -26.65 -4.23 33.17
N GLY A 331 -25.70 -4.33 32.22
CA GLY A 331 -25.78 -3.66 30.90
C GLY A 331 -25.49 -4.53 29.68
N VAL A 332 -25.45 -5.86 29.83
CA VAL A 332 -24.95 -6.78 28.79
C VAL A 332 -26.06 -7.15 27.80
N ASN A 333 -25.82 -6.92 26.50
CA ASN A 333 -26.66 -7.46 25.42
C ASN A 333 -25.96 -8.68 24.79
N ILE A 334 -26.66 -9.82 24.77
CA ILE A 334 -26.16 -11.09 24.25
C ILE A 334 -26.68 -11.24 22.82
N LYS A 335 -26.09 -10.49 21.89
CA LYS A 335 -26.05 -10.92 20.49
C LYS A 335 -24.63 -11.35 20.19
N ARG A 336 -24.47 -12.63 19.81
CA ARG A 336 -23.20 -13.30 19.47
C ARG A 336 -22.36 -13.81 20.65
N ASN A 337 -22.99 -14.02 21.81
CA ASN A 337 -22.43 -14.70 22.98
C ASN A 337 -21.16 -14.02 23.56
N LEU A 338 -20.98 -12.73 23.27
CA LEU A 338 -19.80 -11.93 23.60
C LEU A 338 -19.80 -11.51 25.08
N TYR A 339 -18.61 -11.31 25.63
CA TYR A 339 -18.37 -10.40 26.75
C TYR A 339 -17.32 -9.36 26.33
N SER A 340 -17.62 -8.07 26.49
CA SER A 340 -16.73 -6.96 26.12
C SER A 340 -16.97 -5.68 26.93
N ALA A 341 -15.95 -4.83 27.03
CA ALA A 341 -16.02 -3.46 27.54
C ALA A 341 -15.74 -2.47 26.39
N ILE A 342 -16.11 -1.20 26.56
CA ILE A 342 -15.80 -0.16 25.57
C ILE A 342 -14.72 0.75 26.15
N ALA A 343 -13.59 0.84 25.45
CA ALA A 343 -12.59 1.89 25.65
C ALA A 343 -12.89 3.05 24.71
N TYR A 344 -13.04 4.27 25.22
CA TYR A 344 -13.17 5.44 24.36
C TYR A 344 -12.28 6.58 24.84
N GLY A 345 -11.76 7.34 23.89
CA GLY A 345 -11.05 8.56 24.17
C GLY A 345 -10.23 9.08 23.00
N GLU A 346 -9.00 9.50 23.28
CA GLU A 346 -8.17 10.22 22.32
C GLU A 346 -6.77 9.62 22.21
N ILE A 347 -6.31 9.46 20.97
CA ILE A 347 -4.94 9.12 20.60
C ILE A 347 -4.28 10.38 20.08
N SER A 348 -3.25 10.86 20.77
CA SER A 348 -2.42 11.97 20.29
C SER A 348 -1.15 11.42 19.68
N PHE A 349 -0.78 11.85 18.48
CA PHE A 349 0.48 11.46 17.83
C PHE A 349 1.02 12.58 16.94
N THR A 350 2.28 12.43 16.51
CA THR A 350 2.89 13.25 15.47
C THR A 350 3.18 12.37 14.26
N GLY A 351 2.88 12.88 13.06
CA GLY A 351 3.18 12.22 11.80
C GLY A 351 3.82 13.19 10.82
N THR A 352 4.61 12.66 9.90
CA THR A 352 5.20 13.46 8.82
C THR A 352 4.19 13.63 7.69
N THR A 353 3.98 14.85 7.22
CA THR A 353 3.14 15.12 6.04
C THR A 353 3.93 14.89 4.74
N HIS A 354 3.25 14.89 3.60
CA HIS A 354 3.88 14.86 2.27
C HIS A 354 4.85 16.04 2.04
N GLU A 355 4.70 17.16 2.75
CA GLU A 355 5.64 18.29 2.73
C GLU A 355 6.85 18.10 3.67
N GLN A 356 7.04 16.90 4.23
CA GLN A 356 8.06 16.58 5.22
C GLN A 356 7.98 17.40 6.52
N LYS A 357 6.81 17.98 6.81
CA LYS A 357 6.56 18.71 8.06
C LYS A 357 5.97 17.77 9.10
N LEU A 358 6.38 17.94 10.35
CA LEU A 358 5.74 17.27 11.48
C LEU A 358 4.37 17.90 11.76
N LYS A 359 3.33 17.08 11.76
CA LYS A 359 1.97 17.48 12.12
C LYS A 359 1.53 16.70 13.35
N ALA A 360 1.15 17.42 14.39
CA ALA A 360 0.49 16.84 15.55
C ALA A 360 -1.00 16.63 15.25
N SER A 361 -1.52 15.47 15.64
CA SER A 361 -2.89 15.05 15.37
C SER A 361 -3.50 14.38 16.60
N ILE A 362 -4.82 14.54 16.75
CA ILE A 362 -5.60 13.94 17.81
C ILE A 362 -6.73 13.15 17.17
N VAL A 363 -6.71 11.83 17.33
CA VAL A 363 -7.78 10.95 16.85
C VAL A 363 -8.67 10.59 18.01
N LYS A 364 -9.97 10.91 17.90
CA LYS A 364 -10.97 10.41 18.84
C LYS A 364 -11.39 9.01 18.41
N PHE A 365 -11.57 8.11 19.37
CA PHE A 365 -11.93 6.74 19.07
C PHE A 365 -12.88 6.16 20.12
N PHE A 366 -13.63 5.14 19.72
CA PHE A 366 -13.97 4.05 20.63
C PHE A 366 -13.41 2.73 20.10
N ALA A 367 -13.23 1.78 21.01
CA ALA A 367 -12.69 0.46 20.76
C ALA A 367 -13.43 -0.56 21.64
N GLU A 368 -13.89 -1.66 21.04
CA GLU A 368 -14.35 -2.82 21.80
C GLU A 368 -13.14 -3.55 22.41
N VAL A 369 -13.19 -3.83 23.71
CA VAL A 369 -12.18 -4.58 24.46
C VAL A 369 -12.80 -5.93 24.82
N PRO A 370 -12.37 -7.03 24.19
CA PRO A 370 -12.98 -8.35 24.37
C PRO A 370 -12.60 -9.01 25.70
N LEU A 371 -13.46 -9.93 26.15
CA LEU A 371 -13.26 -10.81 27.31
C LEU A 371 -13.49 -12.30 26.99
N LEU A 372 -14.51 -12.65 26.19
CA LEU A 372 -14.77 -14.02 25.71
C LEU A 372 -15.63 -14.00 24.43
N ILE A 373 -15.17 -14.61 23.32
CA ILE A 373 -15.77 -14.58 21.96
C ILE A 373 -15.42 -15.88 21.20
N PHE A 374 -16.18 -16.25 20.14
CA PHE A 374 -15.94 -17.42 19.26
C PHE A 374 -16.33 -17.14 17.79
N GLY A 375 -15.53 -17.56 16.79
CA GLY A 375 -15.77 -17.31 15.35
C GLY A 375 -15.15 -18.33 14.37
N GLN A 376 -15.51 -18.27 13.07
CA GLN A 376 -15.06 -19.20 11.99
C GLN A 376 -14.99 -18.54 10.59
N TYR A 377 -13.94 -18.87 9.82
CA TYR A 377 -13.44 -18.17 8.60
C TYR A 377 -14.13 -18.54 7.26
N GLY A 378 -13.89 -17.77 6.18
CA GLY A 378 -14.30 -18.10 4.79
C GLY A 378 -13.89 -17.09 3.69
N ASP A 379 -13.54 -17.55 2.49
CA ASP A 379 -12.81 -16.78 1.44
C ASP A 379 -13.46 -16.78 0.03
N GLY A 380 -12.99 -15.93 -0.91
CA GLY A 380 -13.55 -15.73 -2.26
C GLY A 380 -12.54 -15.30 -3.35
N TYR A 381 -12.96 -15.20 -4.63
CA TYR A 381 -12.06 -15.07 -5.80
C TYR A 381 -12.56 -14.13 -6.93
N TYR A 382 -11.64 -13.81 -7.87
CA TYR A 382 -11.64 -12.68 -8.82
C TYR A 382 -12.49 -12.83 -10.10
N SER A 383 -12.85 -11.69 -10.72
CA SER A 383 -13.15 -11.57 -12.16
C SER A 383 -12.98 -10.13 -12.72
N SER A 384 -12.26 -9.85 -13.82
CA SER A 384 -11.48 -10.76 -14.67
C SER A 384 -10.53 -10.10 -15.70
N PHE A 385 -10.66 -8.81 -16.08
CA PHE A 385 -9.85 -8.23 -17.18
C PHE A 385 -9.74 -6.68 -17.17
N GLN A 386 -8.61 -6.09 -17.60
CA GLN A 386 -8.44 -4.62 -17.64
C GLN A 386 -7.26 -4.09 -18.50
N TYR A 387 -7.20 -2.76 -18.69
CA TYR A 387 -5.95 -1.99 -18.93
C TYR A 387 -5.47 -1.36 -17.62
N SER A 388 -4.15 -1.18 -17.46
CA SER A 388 -3.57 -0.59 -16.24
C SER A 388 -2.30 0.23 -16.51
N ALA A 389 -1.90 1.01 -15.50
CA ALA A 389 -0.60 1.68 -15.42
C ALA A 389 -0.07 1.62 -13.97
N LYS A 390 1.25 1.51 -13.79
CA LYS A 390 1.91 1.55 -12.47
C LYS A 390 2.85 2.74 -12.37
N LEU A 391 2.62 3.60 -11.39
CA LEU A 391 3.45 4.76 -11.08
C LEU A 391 4.55 4.37 -10.09
N ASP A 392 5.77 4.81 -10.38
CA ASP A 392 6.87 4.80 -9.40
C ASP A 392 6.68 5.90 -8.34
N ILE A 393 7.33 5.75 -7.19
CA ILE A 393 7.25 6.69 -6.07
C ILE A 393 8.63 7.29 -5.85
N ASP A 394 8.68 8.56 -5.40
CA ASP A 394 9.91 9.34 -5.20
C ASP A 394 10.75 9.46 -6.48
N ARG A 395 10.04 9.71 -7.59
CA ARG A 395 10.61 9.84 -8.93
C ARG A 395 10.02 11.05 -9.65
N GLU A 396 10.83 11.69 -10.47
CA GLU A 396 10.45 12.85 -11.27
C GLU A 396 10.77 12.60 -12.75
N ASN A 397 10.05 13.29 -13.63
CA ASN A 397 10.27 13.35 -15.08
C ASN A 397 10.43 11.98 -15.74
N TYR A 398 9.42 11.11 -15.60
CA TYR A 398 9.42 9.78 -16.19
C TYR A 398 8.15 9.49 -16.97
N LYS A 399 8.19 8.46 -17.82
CA LYS A 399 7.05 8.06 -18.65
C LYS A 399 6.61 6.66 -18.28
N VAL A 400 5.31 6.46 -18.16
CA VAL A 400 4.70 5.14 -17.95
C VAL A 400 3.86 4.82 -19.18
N LEU A 401 4.17 3.71 -19.84
CA LEU A 401 3.34 3.18 -20.91
C LEU A 401 2.13 2.46 -20.30
N VAL A 402 0.92 2.81 -20.74
CA VAL A 402 -0.31 2.12 -20.38
C VAL A 402 -0.38 0.79 -21.13
N GLN A 403 -0.60 -0.31 -20.41
CA GLN A 403 -0.55 -1.65 -20.98
C GLN A 403 -1.75 -2.49 -20.52
N SER A 404 -2.10 -3.49 -21.32
CA SER A 404 -2.94 -4.63 -20.91
C SER A 404 -2.20 -5.91 -21.24
N LEU A 405 -1.96 -6.77 -20.25
CA LEU A 405 -1.25 -8.05 -20.40
C LEU A 405 0.08 -7.94 -21.19
N GLY A 406 0.83 -6.85 -20.97
CA GLY A 406 2.12 -6.60 -21.63
C GLY A 406 2.04 -6.06 -23.07
N SER A 407 0.84 -5.73 -23.58
CA SER A 407 0.63 -5.12 -24.90
C SER A 407 0.20 -3.66 -24.80
N SER A 408 0.61 -2.84 -25.78
CA SER A 408 0.13 -1.45 -25.93
C SER A 408 -1.37 -1.40 -26.25
N VAL A 409 -1.97 -0.23 -26.02
CA VAL A 409 -3.38 0.05 -26.36
C VAL A 409 -3.57 -0.07 -27.88
N SER A 410 -4.60 -0.81 -28.31
CA SER A 410 -4.94 -1.00 -29.72
C SER A 410 -6.43 -0.72 -29.94
N GLN A 411 -6.82 0.55 -29.80
CA GLN A 411 -8.20 1.01 -30.00
C GLN A 411 -8.34 1.74 -31.33
N PHE A 412 -9.48 1.60 -31.99
CA PHE A 412 -9.80 2.37 -33.19
C PHE A 412 -11.19 3.00 -33.09
N ILE A 413 -11.32 4.24 -33.55
CA ILE A 413 -12.56 5.03 -33.47
C ILE A 413 -12.88 5.54 -34.87
N LYS A 414 -14.01 5.12 -35.47
CA LYS A 414 -14.37 5.59 -36.81
C LYS A 414 -14.82 7.05 -36.78
N THR A 415 -14.85 7.67 -37.95
CA THR A 415 -15.41 9.01 -38.17
C THR A 415 -16.82 9.13 -37.57
N GLY A 416 -17.02 10.11 -36.69
CA GLY A 416 -18.29 10.41 -36.03
C GLY A 416 -18.65 9.48 -34.86
N GLU A 417 -17.80 8.50 -34.54
CA GLU A 417 -18.03 7.58 -33.42
C GLU A 417 -17.43 8.11 -32.11
N ILE A 418 -17.94 7.57 -31.01
CA ILE A 418 -17.47 7.81 -29.65
C ILE A 418 -16.97 6.47 -29.11
N ASP A 419 -15.84 6.50 -28.41
CA ASP A 419 -15.34 5.35 -27.67
C ASP A 419 -15.11 5.70 -26.20
N ARG A 420 -15.21 4.68 -25.34
CA ARG A 420 -15.07 4.79 -23.89
C ARG A 420 -14.29 3.60 -23.35
N PHE A 421 -13.17 3.87 -22.68
CA PHE A 421 -12.36 2.83 -22.05
C PHE A 421 -11.72 3.33 -20.76
N ASN A 422 -11.27 2.37 -19.95
CA ASN A 422 -10.81 2.58 -18.59
C ASN A 422 -9.31 2.33 -18.45
N ILE A 423 -8.63 3.12 -17.61
CA ILE A 423 -7.23 2.91 -17.21
C ILE A 423 -7.18 2.87 -15.69
N ARG A 424 -6.95 1.70 -15.08
CA ARG A 424 -6.73 1.60 -13.63
C ARG A 424 -5.27 1.97 -13.31
N VAL A 425 -5.08 3.07 -12.58
CA VAL A 425 -3.76 3.65 -12.29
C VAL A 425 -3.36 3.31 -10.86
N GLY A 426 -2.27 2.58 -10.67
CA GLY A 426 -1.83 2.12 -9.35
C GLY A 426 -0.44 2.60 -8.95
N ALA A 427 -0.16 2.51 -7.65
CA ALA A 427 1.14 2.74 -7.03
C ALA A 427 1.36 1.74 -5.88
N LEU A 428 2.59 1.54 -5.44
CA LEU A 428 2.90 0.58 -4.35
C LEU A 428 2.56 1.09 -2.94
N LYS A 429 2.42 2.41 -2.77
CA LYS A 429 2.17 3.08 -1.47
C LYS A 429 1.24 4.26 -1.71
N SER A 430 0.68 4.83 -0.64
CA SER A 430 -0.04 6.10 -0.74
C SER A 430 0.91 7.19 -1.22
N SER A 431 0.50 7.96 -2.20
CA SER A 431 1.37 8.91 -2.89
C SER A 431 0.58 9.96 -3.66
N LEU A 432 1.26 11.07 -3.96
CA LEU A 432 0.77 12.13 -4.83
C LEU A 432 1.54 12.10 -6.15
N HIS A 433 0.81 12.19 -7.26
CA HIS A 433 1.38 12.11 -8.61
C HIS A 433 0.85 13.25 -9.48
N ASN A 434 1.75 13.97 -10.14
CA ASN A 434 1.42 14.99 -11.13
C ASN A 434 1.84 14.49 -12.51
N PHE A 435 0.89 14.39 -13.44
CA PHE A 435 1.16 13.90 -14.79
C PHE A 435 0.21 14.46 -15.84
N ILE A 436 0.60 14.33 -17.11
CA ILE A 436 -0.26 14.54 -18.27
C ILE A 436 -0.44 13.21 -18.99
N LEU A 437 -1.67 12.89 -19.38
CA LEU A 437 -1.95 11.74 -20.22
C LEU A 437 -1.75 12.12 -21.69
N LYS A 438 -0.89 11.39 -22.38
CA LYS A 438 -0.57 11.59 -23.80
C LYS A 438 -1.00 10.38 -24.61
N LEU A 439 -2.02 10.54 -25.43
CA LEU A 439 -2.45 9.53 -26.40
C LEU A 439 -1.70 9.75 -27.71
N ILE A 440 -1.06 8.72 -28.25
CA ILE A 440 -0.49 8.71 -29.59
C ILE A 440 -1.47 8.04 -30.54
N TYR A 441 -1.77 8.70 -31.65
CA TYR A 441 -2.65 8.18 -32.69
C TYR A 441 -2.11 8.49 -34.08
N ASN A 442 -2.62 7.78 -35.10
CA ASN A 442 -2.40 8.03 -36.54
C ASN A 442 -1.06 8.69 -36.91
N ASN A 443 -0.05 7.91 -37.29
CA ASN A 443 1.23 8.43 -37.76
C ASN A 443 1.95 9.34 -36.74
N GLY A 444 1.77 9.09 -35.44
CA GLY A 444 2.50 9.78 -34.37
C GLY A 444 1.91 11.13 -33.93
N GLN A 445 0.71 11.47 -34.40
CA GLN A 445 -0.06 12.57 -33.82
C GLN A 445 -0.40 12.28 -32.35
N PHE A 446 -0.72 13.31 -31.57
CA PHE A 446 -0.99 13.11 -30.15
C PHE A 446 -2.06 14.04 -29.61
N LEU A 447 -2.73 13.58 -28.56
CA LEU A 447 -3.70 14.33 -27.77
C LEU A 447 -3.25 14.33 -26.32
N LEU A 448 -3.34 15.50 -25.67
CA LEU A 448 -2.99 15.67 -24.26
C LEU A 448 -4.24 15.87 -23.42
N SER A 449 -4.26 15.28 -22.23
CA SER A 449 -5.21 15.67 -21.20
C SER A 449 -4.84 17.04 -20.62
N PRO A 450 -5.77 17.71 -19.90
CA PRO A 450 -5.37 18.67 -18.89
C PRO A 450 -4.37 18.05 -17.90
N PRO A 451 -3.54 18.84 -17.20
CA PRO A 451 -2.72 18.34 -16.10
C PRO A 451 -3.57 17.60 -15.07
N ILE A 452 -3.07 16.49 -14.53
CA ILE A 452 -3.75 15.67 -13.54
C ILE A 452 -2.89 15.64 -12.27
N SER A 453 -3.46 16.07 -11.14
CA SER A 453 -2.97 15.77 -9.80
C SER A 453 -3.77 14.59 -9.27
N LEU A 454 -3.09 13.47 -8.99
CA LEU A 454 -3.72 12.26 -8.48
C LEU A 454 -3.13 11.92 -7.11
N LYS A 455 -3.97 11.95 -6.08
CA LYS A 455 -3.65 11.38 -4.78
C LYS A 455 -4.15 9.94 -4.72
N ILE A 456 -3.25 8.98 -4.56
CA ILE A 456 -3.58 7.56 -4.39
C ILE A 456 -3.50 7.22 -2.89
N PHE A 457 -4.54 6.55 -2.37
CA PHE A 457 -4.49 5.91 -1.06
C PHE A 457 -4.29 4.40 -1.24
N VAL A 458 -3.22 3.88 -0.63
CA VAL A 458 -2.94 2.44 -0.55
C VAL A 458 -2.78 2.07 0.92
N PRO A 459 -3.66 1.24 1.49
CA PRO A 459 -3.48 0.80 2.87
C PRO A 459 -2.21 -0.05 3.00
N ARG A 460 -1.40 0.20 4.03
CA ARG A 460 -0.16 -0.55 4.31
C ARG A 460 -0.44 -2.05 4.46
N SER A 461 -1.60 -2.39 5.00
CA SER A 461 -2.04 -3.75 5.28
C SER A 461 -2.21 -4.62 4.03
N GLU A 462 -2.37 -4.02 2.84
CA GLU A 462 -2.36 -4.74 1.54
C GLU A 462 -0.98 -5.09 1.03
N ALA A 463 0.01 -4.23 1.27
CA ALA A 463 1.40 -4.53 0.90
C ALA A 463 2.00 -5.68 1.74
N ASN A 464 1.34 -6.04 2.84
CA ASN A 464 1.77 -7.03 3.83
C ASN A 464 0.83 -8.25 3.94
N GLY A 465 -0.06 -8.49 2.96
CA GLY A 465 -1.18 -9.44 3.08
C GLY A 465 -0.84 -10.81 3.68
N ALA A 466 -1.62 -11.24 4.67
CA ALA A 466 -1.59 -12.55 5.34
C ALA A 466 -0.34 -12.89 6.19
N ILE A 467 0.49 -11.93 6.61
CA ILE A 467 1.56 -12.15 7.61
C ILE A 467 0.96 -12.43 9.01
N SER A 468 1.17 -13.64 9.55
CA SER A 468 0.80 -14.02 10.93
C SER A 468 1.70 -13.34 11.98
N LEU A 469 1.22 -13.12 13.21
CA LEU A 469 1.98 -12.39 14.24
C LEU A 469 3.31 -13.07 14.60
N ASP A 470 3.37 -14.40 14.55
CA ASP A 470 4.62 -15.16 14.67
C ASP A 470 5.56 -14.86 13.49
N THR A 471 5.05 -14.77 12.26
CA THR A 471 5.82 -14.37 11.07
C THR A 471 6.36 -12.94 11.20
N LEU A 472 5.57 -12.00 11.72
CA LEU A 472 6.05 -10.64 12.00
C LEU A 472 7.18 -10.63 13.05
N ARG A 473 7.08 -11.49 14.08
CA ARG A 473 8.15 -11.63 15.09
C ARG A 473 9.39 -12.31 14.52
N LEU A 474 9.23 -13.23 13.58
CA LEU A 474 10.34 -13.80 12.81
C LEU A 474 11.06 -12.74 11.99
N GLU A 475 10.32 -11.89 11.27
CA GLU A 475 10.90 -10.82 10.45
C GLU A 475 11.58 -9.75 11.32
N GLN A 476 10.98 -9.36 12.44
CA GLN A 476 11.62 -8.44 13.39
C GLN A 476 12.90 -9.02 13.98
N GLY A 477 12.89 -10.31 14.34
CA GLY A 477 14.08 -11.01 14.81
C GLY A 477 15.19 -11.06 13.75
N GLN A 478 14.83 -11.31 12.49
CA GLN A 478 15.77 -11.27 11.37
C GLN A 478 16.37 -9.88 11.17
N ASN A 479 15.54 -8.84 11.11
CA ASN A 479 15.99 -7.46 10.92
C ASN A 479 16.94 -7.00 12.04
N LEU A 480 16.64 -7.32 13.30
CA LEU A 480 17.51 -6.98 14.44
C LEU A 480 18.84 -7.75 14.36
N ALA A 481 18.81 -9.03 14.00
CA ALA A 481 20.02 -9.83 13.82
C ALA A 481 20.89 -9.31 12.67
N GLU A 482 20.29 -8.89 11.56
CA GLU A 482 21.00 -8.28 10.44
C GLU A 482 21.69 -6.95 10.83
N GLN A 483 21.08 -6.19 11.74
CA GLN A 483 21.64 -4.97 12.31
C GLN A 483 22.73 -5.24 13.37
N GLY A 484 22.91 -6.50 13.79
CA GLY A 484 23.87 -6.92 14.81
C GLY A 484 23.34 -6.91 16.24
N ASP A 485 22.05 -6.63 16.45
CA ASP A 485 21.40 -6.71 17.75
C ASP A 485 21.01 -8.17 18.05
N LEU A 486 21.98 -8.92 18.57
CA LEU A 486 21.81 -10.34 18.90
C LEU A 486 20.73 -10.55 19.97
N ASP A 487 20.74 -9.77 21.04
CA ASP A 487 19.81 -9.95 22.16
C ASP A 487 18.38 -9.56 21.77
N GLY A 488 18.22 -8.44 21.04
CA GLY A 488 16.93 -8.04 20.48
C GLY A 488 16.36 -9.07 19.51
N ALA A 489 17.20 -9.65 18.65
CA ALA A 489 16.80 -10.72 17.74
C ALA A 489 16.34 -11.98 18.48
N ILE A 490 17.08 -12.41 19.50
CA ILE A 490 16.72 -13.57 20.34
C ILE A 490 15.35 -13.36 20.96
N LEU A 491 15.10 -12.18 21.54
CA LEU A 491 13.82 -11.85 22.16
C LEU A 491 12.67 -11.95 21.15
N LYS A 492 12.84 -11.44 19.93
CA LYS A 492 11.80 -11.53 18.90
C LYS A 492 11.59 -12.94 18.37
N PHE A 493 12.64 -13.74 18.24
CA PHE A 493 12.50 -15.15 17.91
C PHE A 493 11.83 -15.98 19.02
N GLN A 494 12.09 -15.67 20.29
CA GLN A 494 11.38 -16.27 21.42
C GLN A 494 9.90 -15.88 21.43
N GLU A 495 9.59 -14.62 21.14
CA GLU A 495 8.20 -14.17 20.95
C GLU A 495 7.51 -14.94 19.82
N ALA A 496 8.20 -15.20 18.69
CA ALA A 496 7.66 -16.00 17.59
C ALA A 496 7.35 -17.45 18.00
N LEU A 497 8.28 -18.13 18.69
CA LEU A 497 8.06 -19.49 19.19
C LEU A 497 6.92 -19.57 20.22
N ARG A 498 6.73 -18.52 21.03
CA ARG A 498 5.63 -18.44 21.99
C ARG A 498 4.27 -18.35 21.28
N LEU A 499 4.22 -17.62 20.17
CA LEU A 499 3.00 -17.42 19.37
C LEU A 499 2.68 -18.64 18.51
N ASN A 500 3.70 -19.35 18.05
CA ASN A 500 3.55 -20.56 17.25
C ASN A 500 4.56 -21.62 17.71
N SER A 501 4.11 -22.47 18.62
CA SER A 501 4.92 -23.56 19.19
C SER A 501 5.23 -24.68 18.20
N SER A 502 4.62 -24.67 17.00
CA SER A 502 4.98 -25.60 15.92
C SER A 502 6.26 -25.20 15.18
N LEU A 503 6.72 -23.95 15.34
CA LEU A 503 8.02 -23.51 14.84
C LEU A 503 9.14 -24.26 15.58
N ASN A 504 10.06 -24.84 14.81
CA ASN A 504 11.14 -25.67 15.36
C ASN A 504 12.51 -25.09 15.00
N PHE A 505 13.03 -24.22 15.86
CA PHE A 505 14.41 -23.73 15.80
C PHE A 505 14.84 -23.23 17.19
N ASP A 506 16.16 -23.18 17.44
CA ASP A 506 16.70 -22.52 18.63
C ASP A 506 16.86 -21.01 18.36
N PRO A 507 16.20 -20.12 19.15
CA PRO A 507 16.25 -18.67 18.93
C PRO A 507 17.66 -18.08 18.94
N ARG A 508 18.52 -18.59 19.84
CA ARG A 508 19.89 -18.11 19.98
C ARG A 508 20.74 -18.57 18.81
N ALA A 509 20.66 -19.84 18.43
CA ALA A 509 21.38 -20.37 17.27
C ALA A 509 20.96 -19.65 15.98
N LYS A 510 19.66 -19.42 15.77
CA LYS A 510 19.14 -18.69 14.60
C LYS A 510 19.63 -17.24 14.57
N ALA A 511 19.53 -16.51 15.69
CA ALA A 511 20.02 -15.15 15.77
C ALA A 511 21.55 -15.07 15.56
N SER A 512 22.32 -15.92 16.25
CA SER A 512 23.78 -16.02 16.08
C SER A 512 24.16 -16.29 14.62
N GLN A 513 23.47 -17.20 13.93
CA GLN A 513 23.74 -17.51 12.53
C GLN A 513 23.52 -16.30 11.62
N ILE A 514 22.44 -15.55 11.82
CA ILE A 514 22.12 -14.37 11.00
C ILE A 514 23.11 -13.24 11.27
N VAL A 515 23.39 -12.92 12.55
CA VAL A 515 24.40 -11.91 12.93
C VAL A 515 25.76 -12.27 12.33
N SER A 516 26.17 -13.53 12.44
CA SER A 516 27.46 -13.98 11.89
C SER A 516 27.51 -13.87 10.37
N SER A 517 26.41 -14.17 9.68
CA SER A 517 26.30 -13.98 8.22
C SER A 517 26.36 -12.51 7.82
N SER A 518 25.69 -11.62 8.57
CA SER A 518 25.75 -10.17 8.38
C SER A 518 27.16 -9.62 8.61
N LEU A 519 27.87 -10.11 9.63
CA LEU A 519 29.27 -9.76 9.89
C LEU A 519 30.19 -10.14 8.73
N VAL A 520 30.05 -11.35 8.17
CA VAL A 520 30.82 -11.78 6.98
C VAL A 520 30.52 -10.88 5.78
N TYR A 521 29.24 -10.54 5.55
CA TYR A 521 28.84 -9.62 4.49
C TYR A 521 29.48 -8.24 4.68
N LYS A 522 29.36 -7.65 5.86
CA LYS A 522 29.93 -6.34 6.21
C LYS A 522 31.46 -6.36 6.06
N ALA A 523 32.11 -7.44 6.50
CA ALA A 523 33.56 -7.62 6.37
C ALA A 523 34.02 -7.60 4.91
N ARG A 524 33.28 -8.23 4.00
CA ARG A 524 33.57 -8.18 2.56
C ARG A 524 33.52 -6.76 2.00
N HIS A 525 32.56 -5.95 2.45
CA HIS A 525 32.48 -4.55 2.06
C HIS A 525 33.61 -3.71 2.66
N LEU A 526 33.93 -3.92 3.93
CA LEU A 526 35.05 -3.25 4.61
C LEU A 526 36.38 -3.47 3.87
N VAL A 527 36.67 -4.72 3.48
CA VAL A 527 37.90 -5.05 2.76
C VAL A 527 37.87 -4.57 1.31
N ARG A 528 36.75 -4.69 0.59
CA ARG A 528 36.65 -4.35 -0.84
C ARG A 528 36.59 -2.85 -1.11
N ASP A 529 35.73 -2.14 -0.38
CA ASP A 529 35.34 -0.76 -0.70
C ASP A 529 36.18 0.25 0.08
N TYR A 530 36.63 -0.12 1.27
CA TYR A 530 37.30 0.81 2.20
C TYR A 530 38.73 0.41 2.56
N GLY A 531 39.20 -0.76 2.13
CA GLY A 531 40.53 -1.29 2.50
C GLY A 531 40.74 -1.49 3.99
N LYS A 532 39.65 -1.56 4.78
CA LYS A 532 39.68 -1.74 6.25
C LYS A 532 39.90 -3.21 6.61
N VAL A 533 41.10 -3.72 6.31
CA VAL A 533 41.40 -5.15 6.41
C VAL A 533 41.35 -5.67 7.85
N ASP A 534 41.88 -4.91 8.83
CA ASP A 534 41.87 -5.35 10.23
C ASP A 534 40.44 -5.40 10.81
N GLU A 535 39.56 -4.45 10.45
CA GLU A 535 38.14 -4.49 10.82
C GLU A 535 37.42 -5.68 10.17
N ALA A 536 37.74 -5.99 8.90
CA ALA A 536 37.20 -7.16 8.22
C ALA A 536 37.64 -8.46 8.90
N LEU A 537 38.92 -8.61 9.25
CA LEU A 537 39.45 -9.78 9.97
C LEU A 537 38.78 -9.98 11.33
N ALA A 538 38.57 -8.89 12.07
CA ALA A 538 37.85 -8.94 13.34
C ALA A 538 36.41 -9.43 13.15
N ALA A 539 35.70 -8.92 12.14
CA ALA A 539 34.32 -9.34 11.86
C ALA A 539 34.22 -10.79 11.39
N PHE A 540 35.17 -11.32 10.59
CA PHE A 540 35.23 -12.75 10.26
C PHE A 540 35.47 -13.61 11.51
N THR A 541 36.37 -13.17 12.39
CA THR A 541 36.67 -13.89 13.65
C THR A 541 35.46 -13.90 14.58
N GLU A 542 34.77 -12.76 14.71
CA GLU A 542 33.56 -12.64 15.51
C GLU A 542 32.42 -13.50 14.95
N ALA A 543 32.27 -13.56 13.62
CA ALA A 543 31.30 -14.44 12.97
C ALA A 543 31.56 -15.93 13.27
N GLU A 544 32.81 -16.38 13.15
CA GLU A 544 33.18 -17.77 13.51
C GLU A 544 33.00 -18.04 15.02
N HIS A 545 33.22 -17.04 15.88
CA HIS A 545 33.00 -17.16 17.32
C HIS A 545 31.52 -17.25 17.70
N LEU A 546 30.67 -16.38 17.13
CA LEU A 546 29.24 -16.33 17.42
C LEU A 546 28.50 -17.56 16.88
N CYS A 547 28.94 -18.12 15.76
CA CYS A 547 28.37 -19.31 15.16
C CYS A 547 29.49 -20.25 14.67
N PRO A 548 30.01 -21.14 15.54
CA PRO A 548 31.08 -22.07 15.17
C PRO A 548 30.72 -23.04 14.03
N SER A 549 29.44 -23.26 13.80
CA SER A 549 28.91 -24.09 12.69
C SER A 549 28.70 -23.30 11.39
N LEU A 550 29.00 -22.00 11.36
CA LEU A 550 28.78 -21.14 10.20
C LEU A 550 29.58 -21.63 8.99
N GLN A 551 28.88 -21.90 7.90
CA GLN A 551 29.47 -22.25 6.62
C GLN A 551 29.77 -20.97 5.84
N ILE A 552 30.98 -20.42 6.03
CA ILE A 552 31.44 -19.28 5.24
C ILE A 552 31.84 -19.77 3.84
N SER A 553 31.24 -19.21 2.79
CA SER A 553 31.48 -19.66 1.42
C SER A 553 32.91 -19.42 0.94
N ALA A 554 33.36 -20.28 0.02
CA ALA A 554 34.64 -20.12 -0.67
C ALA A 554 34.79 -18.73 -1.31
N GLN A 555 33.69 -18.15 -1.83
CA GLN A 555 33.68 -16.80 -2.39
C GLN A 555 33.98 -15.72 -1.34
N SER A 556 33.39 -15.82 -0.14
CA SER A 556 33.62 -14.85 0.94
C SER A 556 35.06 -14.90 1.43
N TRP A 557 35.61 -16.11 1.60
CA TRP A 557 37.02 -16.31 1.91
C TRP A 557 37.95 -15.81 0.79
N SER A 558 37.62 -16.09 -0.46
CA SER A 558 38.35 -15.58 -1.63
C SER A 558 38.36 -14.05 -1.69
N ALA A 559 37.22 -13.42 -1.38
CA ALA A 559 37.11 -11.96 -1.37
C ALA A 559 37.99 -11.34 -0.28
N LEU A 560 38.01 -11.92 0.93
CA LEU A 560 38.92 -11.50 2.00
C LEU A 560 40.40 -11.64 1.56
N CYS A 561 40.74 -12.78 0.95
CA CYS A 561 42.09 -13.06 0.44
C CYS A 561 42.51 -12.07 -0.66
N TRP A 562 41.68 -11.91 -1.68
CA TRP A 562 41.96 -11.07 -2.84
C TRP A 562 42.09 -9.59 -2.45
N HIS A 563 41.06 -9.02 -1.82
CA HIS A 563 41.06 -7.60 -1.48
C HIS A 563 42.07 -7.29 -0.37
N GLY A 564 42.22 -8.16 0.63
CA GLY A 564 43.26 -7.99 1.64
C GLY A 564 44.66 -7.99 1.04
N SER A 565 44.90 -8.84 0.03
CA SER A 565 46.16 -8.86 -0.72
C SER A 565 46.40 -7.58 -1.50
N LEU A 566 45.38 -7.09 -2.22
CA LEU A 566 45.46 -5.81 -2.95
C LEU A 566 45.73 -4.61 -2.03
N HIS A 567 45.25 -4.66 -0.78
CA HIS A 567 45.50 -3.62 0.22
C HIS A 567 46.80 -3.81 1.00
N GLY A 568 47.68 -4.74 0.60
CA GLY A 568 49.01 -4.92 1.20
C GLY A 568 49.05 -5.84 2.43
N TYR A 569 47.95 -6.55 2.73
CA TYR A 569 47.83 -7.45 3.87
C TYR A 569 47.90 -8.93 3.49
N ALA A 570 48.54 -9.26 2.35
CA ALA A 570 48.61 -10.62 1.80
C ALA A 570 49.02 -11.68 2.83
N GLY A 571 50.01 -11.38 3.69
CA GLY A 571 50.43 -12.29 4.76
C GLY A 571 49.36 -12.58 5.82
N LYS A 572 48.49 -11.62 6.14
CA LYS A 572 47.40 -11.82 7.10
C LYS A 572 46.21 -12.56 6.51
N VAL A 573 45.98 -12.46 5.19
CA VAL A 573 44.79 -13.02 4.54
C VAL A 573 45.05 -14.28 3.73
N LEU A 574 46.29 -14.74 3.61
CA LEU A 574 46.64 -15.96 2.88
C LEU A 574 45.83 -17.18 3.35
N TYR A 575 45.62 -17.32 4.66
CA TYR A 575 44.81 -18.42 5.22
C TYR A 575 43.37 -18.44 4.66
N ALA A 576 42.81 -17.27 4.31
CA ALA A 576 41.49 -17.18 3.70
C ALA A 576 41.52 -17.76 2.27
N GLY A 577 42.60 -17.55 1.53
CA GLY A 577 42.81 -18.19 0.23
C GLY A 577 42.92 -19.72 0.34
N ASP A 578 43.61 -20.21 1.38
CA ASP A 578 43.69 -21.65 1.66
C ASP A 578 42.31 -22.24 2.00
N LYS A 579 41.56 -21.63 2.92
CA LYS A 579 40.17 -22.05 3.24
C LYS A 579 39.27 -22.03 2.01
N ALA A 580 39.38 -21.02 1.16
CA ALA A 580 38.56 -20.91 -0.04
C ALA A 580 38.76 -22.08 -1.02
N VAL A 581 40.02 -22.50 -1.21
CA VAL A 581 40.37 -23.64 -2.07
C VAL A 581 40.05 -24.97 -1.41
N GLU A 582 40.14 -25.06 -0.07
CA GLU A 582 39.72 -26.26 0.66
C GLU A 582 38.22 -26.52 0.54
N ILE A 583 37.40 -25.46 0.65
CA ILE A 583 35.93 -25.56 0.58
C ILE A 583 35.45 -25.89 -0.83
N ASP A 584 36.00 -25.20 -1.83
CA ASP A 584 35.67 -25.46 -3.23
C ASP A 584 36.96 -25.49 -4.06
N PRO A 585 37.57 -26.69 -4.19
CA PRO A 585 38.78 -26.86 -4.98
C PRO A 585 38.56 -26.46 -6.44
N GLU A 586 37.36 -26.65 -6.99
CA GLU A 586 37.06 -26.37 -8.40
C GLU A 586 36.76 -24.89 -8.66
N CYS A 587 36.59 -24.08 -7.61
CA CYS A 587 36.44 -22.64 -7.74
C CYS A 587 37.72 -21.99 -8.23
N SER A 588 37.76 -21.74 -9.53
CA SER A 588 38.86 -21.06 -10.22
C SER A 588 39.22 -19.69 -9.61
N HIS A 589 38.23 -18.94 -9.12
CA HIS A 589 38.46 -17.63 -8.48
C HIS A 589 39.17 -17.76 -7.11
N SER A 590 38.94 -18.87 -6.38
CA SER A 590 39.64 -19.16 -5.12
C SER A 590 41.13 -19.38 -5.36
N ARG A 591 41.47 -20.15 -6.40
CA ARG A 591 42.87 -20.36 -6.81
C ARG A 591 43.52 -19.05 -7.23
N ASP A 592 42.85 -18.23 -8.04
CA ASP A 592 43.37 -16.91 -8.43
C ASP A 592 43.65 -16.00 -7.22
N SER A 593 42.73 -16.00 -6.25
CA SER A 593 42.84 -15.24 -5.01
C SER A 593 44.00 -15.69 -4.13
N ARG A 594 44.17 -17.00 -3.98
CA ARG A 594 45.29 -17.59 -3.25
C ARG A 594 46.62 -17.38 -3.98
N GLY A 595 46.64 -17.49 -5.31
CA GLY A 595 47.81 -17.27 -6.14
C GLY A 595 48.37 -15.86 -5.98
N LEU A 596 47.50 -14.84 -5.96
CA LEU A 596 47.91 -13.46 -5.66
C LEU A 596 48.53 -13.34 -4.27
N ALA A 597 47.88 -13.88 -3.25
CA ALA A 597 48.40 -13.82 -1.88
C ALA A 597 49.75 -14.54 -1.75
N ARG A 598 49.93 -15.68 -2.43
CA ARG A 598 51.20 -16.45 -2.46
C ARG A 598 52.31 -15.69 -3.17
N ALA A 599 52.03 -15.04 -4.29
CA ALA A 599 53.01 -14.22 -5.00
C ALA A 599 53.51 -13.07 -4.10
N LEU A 600 52.59 -12.36 -3.46
CA LEU A 600 52.89 -11.23 -2.56
C LEU A 600 53.55 -11.66 -1.24
N THR A 601 53.45 -12.93 -0.85
CA THR A 601 54.13 -13.48 0.33
C THR A 601 55.41 -14.24 -0.01
N GLY A 602 55.81 -14.27 -1.30
CA GLY A 602 57.08 -14.85 -1.76
C GLY A 602 57.02 -16.34 -2.14
N ASN A 603 55.86 -16.99 -2.07
CA ASN A 603 55.66 -18.35 -2.59
C ASN A 603 55.36 -18.31 -4.10
N ILE A 604 56.39 -17.98 -4.89
CA ILE A 604 56.27 -17.78 -6.33
C ILE A 604 55.85 -19.05 -7.05
N LEU A 605 56.43 -20.21 -6.72
CA LEU A 605 56.08 -21.47 -7.36
C LEU A 605 54.62 -21.85 -7.13
N GLY A 606 54.13 -21.75 -5.90
CA GLY A 606 52.72 -22.03 -5.60
C GLY A 606 51.74 -21.02 -6.23
N ALA A 607 52.18 -19.78 -6.46
CA ALA A 607 51.37 -18.79 -7.19
C ALA A 607 51.24 -19.13 -8.68
N ILE A 608 52.33 -19.59 -9.30
CA ILE A 608 52.33 -20.03 -10.71
C ILE A 608 51.35 -21.18 -10.90
N GLU A 609 51.38 -22.19 -10.01
CA GLU A 609 50.44 -23.32 -10.05
C GLU A 609 48.98 -22.86 -9.99
N ASP A 610 48.66 -21.95 -9.07
CA ASP A 610 47.31 -21.40 -8.89
C ASP A 610 46.83 -20.60 -10.11
N PHE A 611 47.69 -19.75 -10.68
CA PHE A 611 47.36 -18.98 -11.88
C PHE A 611 47.22 -19.85 -13.13
N GLN A 612 48.05 -20.89 -13.27
CA GLN A 612 47.92 -21.85 -14.37
C GLN A 612 46.59 -22.58 -14.31
N ALA A 613 46.16 -23.02 -13.12
CA ALA A 613 44.85 -23.65 -12.94
C ALA A 613 43.69 -22.67 -13.27
N HIS A 614 43.81 -21.40 -12.88
CA HIS A 614 42.81 -20.38 -13.23
C HIS A 614 42.70 -20.17 -14.75
N ILE A 615 43.84 -20.07 -15.44
CA ILE A 615 43.90 -19.94 -16.91
C ILE A 615 43.27 -21.16 -17.59
N GLN A 616 43.58 -22.37 -17.13
CA GLN A 616 43.00 -23.59 -17.71
C GLN A 616 41.47 -23.61 -17.56
N TRP A 617 40.94 -23.14 -16.44
CA TRP A 617 39.49 -23.01 -16.27
C TRP A 617 38.88 -21.97 -17.22
N ILE A 618 39.57 -20.85 -17.48
CA ILE A 618 39.12 -19.85 -18.46
C ILE A 618 39.03 -20.49 -19.84
N ASP A 619 40.05 -21.25 -20.25
CA ASP A 619 40.09 -21.93 -21.55
C ASP A 619 38.93 -22.92 -21.70
N ASN A 620 38.73 -23.79 -20.71
CA ASN A 620 37.58 -24.70 -20.68
C ASN A 620 36.24 -23.97 -20.74
N THR A 621 36.12 -22.78 -20.13
CA THR A 621 34.89 -21.98 -20.13
C THR A 621 34.64 -21.32 -21.49
N LEU A 622 35.70 -20.89 -22.18
CA LEU A 622 35.59 -20.36 -23.54
C LEU A 622 35.21 -21.47 -24.54
N ASP A 623 35.71 -22.69 -24.32
CA ASP A 623 35.49 -23.85 -25.20
C ASP A 623 34.09 -24.50 -25.03
N LYS A 624 33.62 -24.72 -23.78
CA LYS A 624 32.31 -25.37 -23.49
C LYS A 624 31.09 -24.65 -24.10
N ASN A 625 31.20 -23.36 -24.38
CA ASN A 625 30.11 -22.57 -24.97
C ASN A 625 30.02 -22.70 -26.51
N VAL A 626 30.93 -23.45 -27.13
CA VAL A 626 30.81 -23.85 -28.54
C VAL A 626 29.92 -25.10 -28.70
N GLU A 627 29.84 -25.97 -27.67
CA GLU A 627 29.13 -27.25 -27.74
C GLU A 627 27.65 -27.20 -27.28
N ASN A 628 27.27 -26.27 -26.38
CA ASN A 628 25.94 -26.22 -25.77
C ASN A 628 24.96 -25.17 -26.38
N ASN A 629 25.33 -24.49 -27.47
CA ASN A 629 24.48 -23.49 -28.17
C ASN A 629 23.97 -22.29 -27.34
N GLU A 630 24.50 -22.02 -26.14
CA GLU A 630 24.29 -20.76 -25.41
C GLU A 630 25.56 -19.91 -25.49
N PRO A 631 25.68 -18.98 -26.46
CA PRO A 631 26.90 -18.19 -26.63
C PRO A 631 27.09 -17.21 -25.48
N LEU A 632 28.28 -17.22 -24.87
CA LEU A 632 28.71 -16.17 -23.92
C LEU A 632 28.45 -14.78 -24.50
N SER A 633 27.93 -13.88 -23.67
CA SER A 633 27.87 -12.47 -24.06
C SER A 633 29.28 -11.96 -24.39
N GLU A 634 29.37 -11.13 -25.43
CA GLU A 634 30.65 -10.60 -25.92
C GLU A 634 31.43 -9.89 -24.81
N GLY A 635 30.71 -9.19 -23.91
CA GLY A 635 31.31 -8.57 -22.73
C GLY A 635 31.94 -9.58 -21.77
N ARG A 636 31.31 -10.74 -21.52
CA ARG A 636 31.87 -11.77 -20.64
C ARG A 636 33.11 -12.43 -21.26
N ARG A 637 33.07 -12.69 -22.57
CA ARG A 637 34.21 -13.24 -23.32
C ARG A 637 35.41 -12.31 -23.27
N THR A 638 35.19 -11.02 -23.54
CA THR A 638 36.24 -9.99 -23.51
C THR A 638 36.89 -9.92 -22.13
N PHE A 639 36.08 -9.86 -21.07
CA PHE A 639 36.56 -9.86 -19.69
C PHE A 639 37.46 -11.07 -19.38
N LEU A 640 37.04 -12.28 -19.75
CA LEU A 640 37.82 -13.50 -19.48
C LEU A 640 39.15 -13.51 -20.24
N MET A 641 39.18 -13.05 -21.49
CA MET A 641 40.43 -12.94 -22.25
C MET A 641 41.41 -11.94 -21.64
N GLU A 642 40.91 -10.79 -21.15
CA GLU A 642 41.75 -9.82 -20.43
C GLU A 642 42.34 -10.40 -19.14
N VAL A 643 41.53 -11.12 -18.36
CA VAL A 643 41.99 -11.76 -17.12
C VAL A 643 43.05 -12.80 -17.44
N LYS A 644 42.81 -13.66 -18.44
CA LYS A 644 43.79 -14.66 -18.90
C LYS A 644 45.12 -14.01 -19.27
N LEU A 645 45.10 -12.96 -20.09
CA LEU A 645 46.32 -12.26 -20.51
C LEU A 645 47.08 -11.66 -19.31
N ARG A 646 46.36 -11.07 -18.34
CA ARG A 646 46.98 -10.55 -17.11
C ARG A 646 47.68 -11.65 -16.32
N ARG A 647 47.06 -12.82 -16.16
CA ARG A 647 47.67 -13.95 -15.42
C ARG A 647 48.86 -14.55 -16.15
N GLN A 648 48.83 -14.64 -17.48
CA GLN A 648 49.98 -15.05 -18.27
C GLN A 648 51.18 -14.11 -18.07
N ASN A 649 50.93 -12.80 -18.05
CA ASN A 649 51.95 -11.80 -17.77
C ASN A 649 52.47 -11.82 -16.33
N TRP A 650 51.69 -12.32 -15.36
CA TRP A 650 52.15 -12.50 -13.98
C TRP A 650 53.00 -13.76 -13.79
N ILE A 651 52.82 -14.77 -14.65
CA ILE A 651 53.60 -16.01 -14.61
C ILE A 651 54.99 -15.84 -15.26
N GLN A 652 55.08 -15.02 -16.31
CA GLN A 652 56.34 -14.67 -16.99
C GLN A 652 57.20 -13.75 -16.12
#